data_AF-A0A375YY35-F1
#
_entry.id   AF-A0A375YY35-F1
#
_cell.length_a   1.000
_cell.length_b   1.000
_cell.length_c   1.000
_cell.angle_alpha   90.00
_cell.angle_beta   90.00
_cell.angle_gamma   90.00
#
_symmetry.space_group_name_H-M   'P 1'
#
loop_
_entity.id
_entity.type
_entity.pdbx_description
1 polymer ?
#
loop_
_entity_poly.entity_id
_entity_poly.type
_entity_poly.pdbx_seq_one_letter_code
_entity_poly.pdbx_strand_id
1 'polypeptide(L)'
;MAPRVKLTNADKVLYPATGTTKAEVFDYYTSIAEVMVPHIAGRPATRKRWPNGVDEPSFFEKQLADSAPNWLPRASVVHKSGTTTYPIIDSELGLAWIAQQAALEVHVPQWRFVAEWTRSGEKLKPGPATRLVFDLDPGEGVTMAQLTEVARAVRDLIADIGLTTFPLTSGSKGLHLYAPLDKPVSSRGAVVLAKRVAQQLEKAMPKLVTSTMTKSLRAGKVFVDWSQNNGSKTTIAPYSLRGREQPTVAAPRTWEELDDKKLRHLRYDEVLARVERDGDLLAPLDAEVRLADRLTKYRSMRDASKTPEPVPAATPATGHDNTFVIQEHRARRLHYDFRLERNGVLVSWAIPKNLPHTPSANHLAVRTEDHPLEYGTFEGTIPKGEYGAGKVVIWDSGTYETEKFRDSGEKGEVIVTLHGDRISGRYALIQTSGDQWLAHRMKDQRVFDLDDIAPMLAKEGSVENLKASVWAFEGKWDGYRLILEADRGAVRLRSRRGRDVTKDYPQLQSLASDLEDHHFVLDGEVVALDKSGVPSFSEMQNRVRATRIEYWAFDLLYLDGRSLLRVPYRDRRRLLETLARGTDLIVPDLLPGDGAEALEHSRTRGWEGVIAKRRDSTYQPGRRSSSWIKDKHWKTQEVVIGGWRAGEGGRTSGIGSLLMGIPDDGGLHFAGRVGTGFTERDLANLKKTLEPLHTDESPFNTRLPNKDAKGVTFVEPSLVGEVRYSEWTSDGRLRQASWRGLRPDKTPDEVHRE
;
A
#
# COMPACT_ATOMS: atom_id res chain seq x y z
N MET A 1 3.65 -7.11 -6.12
CA MET A 1 2.61 -7.75 -6.97
C MET A 1 2.36 -9.14 -6.41
N ALA A 2 1.09 -9.53 -6.25
CA ALA A 2 0.73 -10.89 -5.85
C ALA A 2 1.26 -11.92 -6.87
N PRO A 3 1.68 -13.12 -6.45
CA PRO A 3 2.16 -14.16 -7.36
C PRO A 3 1.03 -14.60 -8.30
N ARG A 4 1.35 -14.88 -9.57
CA ARG A 4 0.39 -15.29 -10.60
C ARG A 4 1.01 -16.40 -11.48
N VAL A 5 0.18 -17.33 -11.94
CA VAL A 5 0.54 -18.34 -12.94
C VAL A 5 -0.15 -17.98 -14.26
N LYS A 6 0.62 -17.89 -15.35
CA LYS A 6 0.08 -17.66 -16.69
C LYS A 6 -0.14 -19.00 -17.39
N LEU A 7 -1.38 -19.30 -17.77
CA LEU A 7 -1.69 -20.41 -18.67
C LEU A 7 -1.23 -20.07 -20.09
N THR A 8 -0.53 -21.00 -20.74
CA THR A 8 -0.13 -20.89 -22.15
C THR A 8 -0.53 -22.13 -22.92
N ASN A 9 -0.83 -21.97 -24.23
CA ASN A 9 -1.34 -23.04 -25.09
C ASN A 9 -2.62 -23.67 -24.52
N ALA A 10 -3.58 -22.84 -24.13
CA ALA A 10 -4.82 -23.26 -23.47
C ALA A 10 -5.59 -24.29 -24.31
N ASP A 11 -5.69 -24.06 -25.61
CA ASP A 11 -6.41 -24.91 -26.57
C ASP A 11 -5.66 -26.20 -26.94
N LYS A 12 -4.46 -26.44 -26.39
CA LYS A 12 -3.70 -27.66 -26.69
C LYS A 12 -4.46 -28.87 -26.14
N VAL A 13 -4.84 -29.79 -27.02
CA VAL A 13 -5.45 -31.08 -26.65
C VAL A 13 -4.41 -31.96 -25.96
N LEU A 14 -4.68 -32.37 -24.72
CA LEU A 14 -3.84 -33.29 -23.95
C LEU A 14 -4.40 -34.71 -23.93
N TYR A 15 -5.71 -34.89 -24.10
CA TYR A 15 -6.36 -36.20 -24.24
C TYR A 15 -7.14 -36.30 -25.56
N PRO A 16 -6.50 -36.77 -26.65
CA PRO A 16 -7.13 -36.79 -27.97
C PRO A 16 -8.46 -37.53 -28.04
N ALA A 17 -8.58 -38.68 -27.35
CA ALA A 17 -9.81 -39.49 -27.35
C ALA A 17 -11.05 -38.79 -26.78
N THR A 18 -10.87 -37.69 -26.04
CA THR A 18 -11.97 -36.90 -25.45
C THR A 18 -11.99 -35.46 -25.91
N GLY A 19 -10.97 -35.02 -26.65
CA GLY A 19 -10.75 -33.61 -26.94
C GLY A 19 -10.31 -32.77 -25.74
N THR A 20 -10.03 -33.37 -24.57
CA THR A 20 -9.73 -32.59 -23.34
C THR A 20 -8.45 -31.77 -23.53
N THR A 21 -8.59 -30.46 -23.37
CA THR A 21 -7.58 -29.43 -23.56
C THR A 21 -6.77 -29.18 -22.30
N LYS A 22 -5.68 -28.43 -22.45
CA LYS A 22 -4.84 -27.97 -21.34
C LYS A 22 -5.59 -26.97 -20.45
N ALA A 23 -6.49 -26.17 -21.01
CA ALA A 23 -7.38 -25.31 -20.23
C ALA A 23 -8.24 -26.12 -19.26
N GLU A 24 -8.91 -27.16 -19.74
CA GLU A 24 -9.75 -28.02 -18.88
C GLU A 24 -8.92 -28.76 -17.81
N VAL A 25 -7.69 -29.19 -18.14
CA VAL A 25 -6.77 -29.76 -17.13
C VAL A 25 -6.37 -28.72 -16.09
N PHE A 26 -6.18 -27.47 -16.50
CA PHE A 26 -5.89 -26.36 -15.59
C PHE A 26 -7.07 -26.08 -14.68
N ASP A 27 -8.28 -25.97 -15.24
CA ASP A 27 -9.51 -25.73 -14.51
C ASP A 27 -9.81 -26.86 -13.51
N TYR A 28 -9.56 -28.12 -13.90
CA TYR A 28 -9.69 -29.25 -12.98
C TYR A 28 -8.77 -29.09 -11.77
N TYR A 29 -7.47 -28.83 -12.00
CA TYR A 29 -6.49 -28.75 -10.93
C TYR A 29 -6.68 -27.55 -10.00
N THR A 30 -7.21 -26.43 -10.51
CA THR A 30 -7.58 -25.30 -9.65
C THR A 30 -8.87 -25.57 -8.88
N SER A 31 -9.87 -26.19 -9.52
CA SER A 31 -11.17 -26.47 -8.88
C SER A 31 -11.08 -27.57 -7.83
N ILE A 32 -10.23 -28.57 -8.02
CA ILE A 32 -10.05 -29.68 -7.07
C ILE A 32 -9.10 -29.33 -5.91
N ALA A 33 -8.50 -28.13 -5.92
CA ALA A 33 -7.40 -27.79 -5.03
C ALA A 33 -7.75 -27.89 -3.56
N GLU A 34 -8.96 -27.47 -3.17
CA GLU A 34 -9.45 -27.49 -1.79
C GLU A 34 -9.33 -28.90 -1.17
N VAL A 35 -9.69 -29.93 -1.93
CA VAL A 35 -9.66 -31.33 -1.45
C VAL A 35 -8.36 -32.07 -1.82
N MET A 36 -7.65 -31.65 -2.87
CA MET A 36 -6.39 -32.30 -3.26
C MET A 36 -5.20 -31.85 -2.40
N VAL A 37 -5.10 -30.55 -2.11
CA VAL A 37 -3.95 -29.97 -1.38
C VAL A 37 -3.70 -30.65 -0.03
N PRO A 38 -4.71 -30.91 0.84
CA PRO A 38 -4.49 -31.58 2.12
C PRO A 38 -3.72 -32.92 2.04
N HIS A 39 -3.87 -33.65 0.93
CA HIS A 39 -3.25 -34.97 0.74
C HIS A 39 -1.85 -34.94 0.13
N ILE A 40 -1.44 -33.82 -0.45
CA ILE A 40 -0.12 -33.64 -1.09
C ILE A 40 0.75 -32.62 -0.36
N ALA A 41 0.17 -31.77 0.48
CA ALA A 41 0.87 -30.69 1.13
C ALA A 41 2.01 -31.19 2.03
N GLY A 42 3.13 -30.47 2.00
CA GLY A 42 4.37 -30.78 2.71
C GLY A 42 5.11 -32.01 2.15
N ARG A 43 4.65 -32.64 1.06
CA ARG A 43 5.30 -33.81 0.44
C ARG A 43 6.11 -33.39 -0.80
N PRO A 44 7.26 -34.02 -1.10
CA PRO A 44 7.97 -33.77 -2.36
C PRO A 44 7.14 -34.27 -3.54
N ALA A 45 6.71 -33.36 -4.41
CA ALA A 45 5.90 -33.69 -5.57
C ALA A 45 6.78 -34.13 -6.74
N THR A 46 6.65 -35.38 -7.16
CA THR A 46 7.18 -35.88 -8.44
C THR A 46 6.12 -35.69 -9.51
N ARG A 47 6.49 -35.05 -10.61
CA ARG A 47 5.56 -34.70 -11.70
C ARG A 47 5.78 -35.64 -12.86
N LYS A 48 4.71 -36.21 -13.42
CA LYS A 48 4.81 -36.87 -14.73
C LYS A 48 4.10 -36.02 -15.77
N ARG A 49 4.84 -35.69 -16.83
CA ARG A 49 4.45 -34.64 -17.78
C ARG A 49 4.18 -35.21 -19.17
N TRP A 50 3.15 -34.66 -19.81
CA TRP A 50 2.78 -34.92 -21.20
C TRP A 50 2.62 -33.59 -21.94
N PRO A 51 3.72 -32.88 -22.26
CA PRO A 51 3.63 -31.55 -22.88
C PRO A 51 2.90 -31.52 -24.23
N ASN A 52 2.78 -32.67 -24.89
CA ASN A 52 2.18 -32.85 -26.22
C ASN A 52 1.00 -33.83 -26.21
N GLY A 53 0.45 -34.14 -25.03
CA GLY A 53 -0.69 -35.05 -24.89
C GLY A 53 -0.31 -36.51 -24.62
N VAL A 54 -1.32 -37.31 -24.25
CA VAL A 54 -1.15 -38.68 -23.70
C VAL A 54 -0.67 -39.74 -24.70
N ASP A 55 -0.86 -39.48 -26.00
CA ASP A 55 -0.39 -40.36 -27.08
C ASP A 55 1.10 -40.17 -27.38
N GLU A 56 1.71 -39.09 -26.86
CA GLU A 56 3.12 -38.76 -27.02
C GLU A 56 3.96 -39.17 -25.79
N PRO A 57 5.30 -39.28 -25.93
CA PRO A 57 6.17 -39.63 -24.82
C PRO A 57 6.02 -38.73 -23.59
N SER A 58 6.01 -39.37 -22.43
CA SER A 58 6.01 -38.70 -21.13
C SER A 58 7.34 -38.83 -20.42
N PHE A 59 7.57 -37.96 -19.43
CA PHE A 59 8.74 -38.08 -18.56
C PHE A 59 8.39 -37.78 -17.11
N PHE A 60 9.11 -38.44 -16.21
CA PHE A 60 9.06 -38.18 -14.77
C PHE A 60 10.09 -37.10 -14.41
N GLU A 61 9.65 -36.09 -13.68
CA GLU A 61 10.46 -34.95 -13.29
C GLU A 61 10.43 -34.80 -11.77
N LYS A 62 11.51 -35.26 -11.13
CA LYS A 62 11.75 -35.09 -9.69
C LYS A 62 12.41 -33.76 -9.40
N GLN A 63 13.50 -33.48 -10.12
CA GLN A 63 14.28 -32.26 -9.98
C GLN A 63 13.46 -31.05 -10.45
N LEU A 64 13.36 -30.05 -9.58
CA LEU A 64 12.80 -28.75 -9.91
C LEU A 64 13.76 -28.01 -10.84
N ALA A 65 13.24 -27.50 -11.95
CA ALA A 65 14.01 -26.68 -12.88
C ALA A 65 14.41 -25.34 -12.26
N ASP A 66 15.58 -24.81 -12.63
CA ASP A 66 16.07 -23.51 -12.14
C ASP A 66 15.15 -22.33 -12.52
N SER A 67 14.38 -22.49 -13.59
CA SER A 67 13.37 -21.54 -14.04
C SER A 67 12.06 -21.58 -13.24
N ALA A 68 11.94 -22.47 -12.25
CA ALA A 68 10.74 -22.57 -11.43
C ALA A 68 10.54 -21.30 -10.58
N PRO A 69 9.29 -20.78 -10.48
CA PRO A 69 9.03 -19.50 -9.80
C PRO A 69 9.51 -19.50 -8.34
N ASN A 70 10.13 -18.40 -7.90
CA ASN A 70 10.70 -18.26 -6.55
C ASN A 70 9.66 -18.35 -5.43
N TRP A 71 8.39 -18.07 -5.72
CA TRP A 71 7.29 -18.20 -4.76
C TRP A 71 6.89 -19.65 -4.49
N LEU A 72 7.29 -20.61 -5.35
CA LEU A 72 6.94 -22.02 -5.19
C LEU A 72 7.82 -22.65 -4.09
N PRO A 73 7.21 -23.17 -3.00
CA PRO A 73 7.95 -23.85 -1.94
C PRO A 73 8.73 -25.05 -2.47
N ARG A 74 9.91 -25.28 -1.90
CA ARG A 74 10.83 -26.31 -2.38
C ARG A 74 11.70 -26.83 -1.25
N ALA A 75 12.07 -28.10 -1.34
CA ALA A 75 12.99 -28.72 -0.40
C ALA A 75 13.86 -29.76 -1.09
N SER A 76 15.05 -29.98 -0.54
CA SER A 76 16.04 -30.88 -1.13
C SER A 76 16.18 -32.17 -0.33
N VAL A 77 16.26 -33.29 -1.04
CA VAL A 77 16.60 -34.60 -0.48
C VAL A 77 17.98 -34.99 -0.97
N VAL A 78 18.87 -35.32 -0.04
CA VAL A 78 20.21 -35.81 -0.36
C VAL A 78 20.11 -37.32 -0.57
N HIS A 79 20.39 -37.75 -1.80
CA HIS A 79 20.52 -39.15 -2.18
C HIS A 79 22.01 -39.51 -2.33
N LYS A 80 22.32 -40.81 -2.37
CA LYS A 80 23.71 -41.28 -2.61
C LYS A 80 24.28 -40.76 -3.94
N SER A 81 23.42 -40.55 -4.94
CA SER A 81 23.79 -40.10 -6.29
C SER A 81 23.81 -38.58 -6.46
N GLY A 82 23.48 -37.81 -5.42
CA GLY A 82 23.38 -36.35 -5.50
C GLY A 82 22.18 -35.79 -4.74
N THR A 83 22.01 -34.48 -4.81
CA THR A 83 20.89 -33.78 -4.16
C THR A 83 19.79 -33.52 -5.18
N THR A 84 18.55 -33.86 -4.85
CA THR A 84 17.38 -33.55 -5.68
C THR A 84 16.50 -32.55 -4.96
N THR A 85 16.19 -31.43 -5.61
CA THR A 85 15.27 -30.41 -5.11
C THR A 85 13.89 -30.66 -5.69
N TYR A 86 12.89 -30.81 -4.84
CA TYR A 86 11.51 -31.07 -5.22
C TYR A 86 10.65 -29.83 -4.99
N PRO A 87 9.64 -29.58 -5.85
CA PRO A 87 8.57 -28.66 -5.49
C PRO A 87 7.71 -29.25 -4.37
N ILE A 88 7.20 -28.38 -3.51
CA ILE A 88 6.17 -28.70 -2.51
C ILE A 88 4.90 -27.94 -2.94
N ILE A 89 3.80 -28.67 -3.10
CA ILE A 89 2.54 -28.14 -3.64
C ILE A 89 1.54 -28.00 -2.49
N ASP A 90 1.50 -26.79 -1.92
CA ASP A 90 0.74 -26.45 -0.71
C ASP A 90 -0.38 -25.45 -0.98
N SER A 91 -0.72 -25.20 -2.25
CA SER A 91 -1.73 -24.21 -2.63
C SER A 91 -2.36 -24.50 -3.99
N GLU A 92 -3.53 -23.92 -4.23
CA GLU A 92 -4.18 -23.87 -5.54
C GLU A 92 -3.25 -23.29 -6.60
N LEU A 93 -2.49 -22.22 -6.29
CA LEU A 93 -1.53 -21.62 -7.21
C LEU A 93 -0.40 -22.61 -7.58
N GLY A 94 0.00 -23.48 -6.65
CA GLY A 94 0.92 -24.57 -6.92
C GLY A 94 0.34 -25.60 -7.90
N LEU A 95 -0.94 -25.98 -7.74
CA LEU A 95 -1.64 -26.88 -8.67
C LEU A 95 -1.87 -26.25 -10.05
N ALA A 96 -2.18 -24.95 -10.11
CA ALA A 96 -2.19 -24.19 -11.36
C ALA A 96 -0.85 -24.28 -12.10
N TRP A 97 0.28 -24.20 -11.37
CA TRP A 97 1.60 -24.38 -11.95
C TRP A 97 1.84 -25.81 -12.45
N ILE A 98 1.39 -26.84 -11.71
CA ILE A 98 1.41 -28.25 -12.16
C ILE A 98 0.69 -28.39 -13.50
N ALA A 99 -0.53 -27.89 -13.61
CA ALA A 99 -1.33 -27.98 -14.83
C ALA A 99 -0.71 -27.18 -15.99
N GLN A 100 -0.20 -25.97 -15.71
CA GLN A 100 0.50 -25.15 -16.71
C GLN A 100 1.74 -25.86 -17.28
N GLN A 101 2.38 -26.75 -16.52
CA GLN A 101 3.50 -27.57 -17.01
C GLN A 101 3.07 -28.81 -17.80
N ALA A 102 1.77 -29.03 -17.99
CA ALA A 102 1.17 -30.26 -18.50
C ALA A 102 1.61 -31.49 -17.69
N ALA A 103 1.78 -31.31 -16.37
CA ALA A 103 1.99 -32.41 -15.44
C ALA A 103 0.63 -33.04 -15.11
N LEU A 104 0.28 -34.09 -15.85
CA LEU A 104 -1.00 -34.76 -15.64
C LEU A 104 -0.99 -35.59 -14.36
N GLU A 105 0.13 -36.19 -13.97
CA GLU A 105 0.19 -36.98 -12.73
C GLU A 105 1.10 -36.32 -11.69
N VAL A 106 0.58 -36.24 -10.46
CA VAL A 106 1.30 -35.81 -9.25
C VAL A 106 1.50 -37.04 -8.37
N HIS A 107 2.75 -37.35 -8.07
CA HIS A 107 3.13 -38.49 -7.25
C HIS A 107 3.84 -38.01 -5.98
N VAL A 108 3.42 -38.52 -4.82
CA VAL A 108 3.96 -38.12 -3.51
C VAL A 108 4.32 -39.36 -2.68
N PRO A 109 5.32 -39.27 -1.78
CA PRO A 109 5.60 -40.33 -0.81
C PRO A 109 4.61 -40.29 0.36
N GLN A 110 4.66 -41.30 1.22
CA GLN A 110 3.79 -41.38 2.41
C GLN A 110 4.29 -40.59 3.63
N TRP A 111 5.42 -39.91 3.52
CA TRP A 111 5.97 -38.97 4.51
C TRP A 111 5.86 -37.50 4.05
N ARG A 112 5.97 -36.56 5.00
CA ARG A 112 6.08 -35.10 4.76
C ARG A 112 7.45 -34.58 5.19
N PHE A 113 7.90 -33.49 4.60
CA PHE A 113 9.04 -32.75 5.14
C PHE A 113 8.73 -32.28 6.56
N VAL A 114 9.74 -32.32 7.41
CA VAL A 114 9.69 -31.75 8.76
C VAL A 114 10.78 -30.69 8.87
N ALA A 115 10.44 -29.59 9.52
CA ALA A 115 11.36 -28.51 9.80
C ALA A 115 12.37 -28.94 10.88
N GLU A 116 13.64 -28.73 10.60
CA GLU A 116 14.72 -28.78 11.57
C GLU A 116 15.36 -27.41 11.67
N TRP A 117 15.29 -26.80 12.85
CA TRP A 117 15.91 -25.51 13.11
C TRP A 117 17.39 -25.70 13.40
N THR A 118 18.24 -25.15 12.53
CA THR A 118 19.69 -25.14 12.67
C THR A 118 20.18 -23.72 12.95
N ARG A 119 21.46 -23.56 13.32
CA ARG A 119 22.09 -22.23 13.47
C ARG A 119 22.06 -21.40 12.18
N SER A 120 21.93 -22.03 11.02
CA SER A 120 21.85 -21.39 9.71
C SER A 120 20.41 -21.18 9.21
N GLY A 121 19.41 -21.37 10.07
CA GLY A 121 17.99 -21.24 9.73
C GLY A 121 17.26 -22.57 9.62
N GLU A 122 16.05 -22.51 9.10
CA GLU A 122 15.18 -23.67 8.87
C GLU A 122 15.75 -24.55 7.77
N LYS A 123 15.83 -25.85 8.03
CA LYS A 123 16.12 -26.85 7.01
C LYS A 123 15.04 -27.90 7.01
N LEU A 124 14.38 -28.07 5.87
CA LEU A 124 13.42 -29.15 5.67
C LEU A 124 14.17 -30.47 5.44
N LYS A 125 13.78 -31.51 6.16
CA LYS A 125 14.29 -32.88 5.96
C LYS A 125 13.15 -33.89 5.83
N PRO A 126 13.39 -35.06 5.18
CA PRO A 126 12.40 -36.13 5.16
C PRO A 126 11.96 -36.54 6.56
N GLY A 127 10.65 -36.49 6.82
CA GLY A 127 10.04 -36.89 8.07
C GLY A 127 9.63 -38.36 8.12
N PRO A 128 8.95 -38.79 9.21
CA PRO A 128 8.30 -40.08 9.29
C PRO A 128 7.10 -40.17 8.32
N ALA A 129 6.71 -41.40 7.97
CA ALA A 129 5.49 -41.69 7.24
C ALA A 129 4.27 -41.37 8.12
N THR A 130 3.34 -40.60 7.57
CA THR A 130 2.10 -40.18 8.25
C THR A 130 0.89 -41.01 7.86
N ARG A 131 1.03 -41.85 6.82
CA ARG A 131 0.00 -42.77 6.34
C ARG A 131 0.65 -44.02 5.74
N LEU A 132 -0.13 -45.08 5.60
CA LEU A 132 0.20 -46.27 4.82
C LEU A 132 -0.56 -46.24 3.49
N VAL A 133 -0.02 -46.93 2.50
CA VAL A 133 -0.71 -47.23 1.25
C VAL A 133 -0.59 -48.71 0.90
N PHE A 134 -1.70 -49.32 0.51
CA PHE A 134 -1.73 -50.65 -0.09
C PHE A 134 -2.18 -50.49 -1.54
N ASP A 135 -1.24 -50.65 -2.46
CA ASP A 135 -1.49 -50.57 -3.89
C ASP A 135 -1.83 -51.97 -4.42
N LEU A 136 -3.07 -52.12 -4.90
CA LEU A 136 -3.63 -53.37 -5.38
C LEU A 136 -3.55 -53.40 -6.90
N ASP A 137 -2.48 -54.01 -7.40
CA ASP A 137 -2.20 -54.14 -8.81
C ASP A 137 -2.80 -55.45 -9.36
N PRO A 138 -3.74 -55.39 -10.34
CA PRO A 138 -4.26 -56.60 -10.95
C PRO A 138 -3.19 -57.24 -11.85
N GLY A 139 -2.91 -58.52 -11.62
CA GLY A 139 -2.25 -59.36 -12.60
C GLY A 139 -3.14 -59.62 -13.82
N GLU A 140 -2.57 -60.27 -14.83
CA GLU A 140 -3.32 -60.66 -16.02
C GLU A 140 -4.54 -61.54 -15.66
N GLY A 141 -5.70 -61.23 -16.23
CA GLY A 141 -6.95 -61.95 -15.99
C GLY A 141 -7.68 -61.60 -14.70
N VAL A 142 -7.15 -60.72 -13.86
CA VAL A 142 -7.81 -60.27 -12.62
C VAL A 142 -8.90 -59.24 -12.92
N THR A 143 -10.07 -59.44 -12.35
CA THR A 143 -11.23 -58.56 -12.49
C THR A 143 -11.31 -57.50 -11.39
N MET A 144 -12.11 -56.45 -11.61
CA MET A 144 -12.37 -55.44 -10.58
C MET A 144 -13.06 -56.04 -9.33
N ALA A 145 -13.96 -57.01 -9.51
CA ALA A 145 -14.60 -57.70 -8.39
C ALA A 145 -13.57 -58.39 -7.49
N GLN A 146 -12.58 -59.07 -8.08
CA GLN A 146 -11.48 -59.69 -7.34
C GLN A 146 -10.60 -58.64 -6.63
N LEU A 147 -10.34 -57.49 -7.24
CA LEU A 147 -9.65 -56.38 -6.56
C LEU A 147 -10.42 -55.88 -5.33
N THR A 148 -11.75 -55.73 -5.43
CA THR A 148 -12.58 -55.30 -4.29
C THR A 148 -12.64 -56.34 -3.18
N GLU A 149 -12.57 -57.64 -3.52
CA GLU A 149 -12.49 -58.73 -2.55
C GLU A 149 -11.20 -58.65 -1.74
N VAL A 150 -10.06 -58.47 -2.41
CA VAL A 150 -8.77 -58.25 -1.73
C VAL A 150 -8.79 -56.93 -0.95
N ALA A 151 -9.45 -55.89 -1.46
CA ALA A 151 -9.55 -54.61 -0.79
C ALA A 151 -10.31 -54.71 0.55
N ARG A 152 -11.41 -55.47 0.60
CA ARG A 152 -12.14 -55.77 1.83
C ARG A 152 -11.28 -56.55 2.81
N ALA A 153 -10.54 -57.56 2.34
CA ALA A 153 -9.62 -58.31 3.20
C ALA A 153 -8.50 -57.43 3.79
N VAL A 154 -7.98 -56.45 3.02
CA VAL A 154 -7.04 -55.46 3.56
C VAL A 154 -7.72 -54.58 4.60
N ARG A 155 -8.92 -54.05 4.33
CA ARG A 155 -9.69 -53.24 5.29
C ARG A 155 -9.87 -53.97 6.61
N ASP A 156 -10.33 -55.21 6.57
CA ASP A 156 -10.65 -55.97 7.77
C ASP A 156 -9.38 -56.22 8.62
N LEU A 157 -8.25 -56.59 7.98
CA LEU A 157 -6.96 -56.74 8.68
C LEU A 157 -6.42 -55.43 9.28
N ILE A 158 -6.66 -54.30 8.61
CA ILE A 158 -6.21 -52.99 9.08
C ILE A 158 -7.12 -52.47 10.20
N ALA A 159 -8.43 -52.77 10.14
CA ALA A 159 -9.38 -52.49 11.19
C ALA A 159 -9.06 -53.27 12.48
N ASP A 160 -8.64 -54.54 12.37
CA ASP A 160 -8.21 -55.37 13.50
C ASP A 160 -7.03 -54.78 14.30
N ILE A 161 -6.19 -53.96 13.65
CA ILE A 161 -5.09 -53.24 14.30
C ILE A 161 -5.46 -51.79 14.69
N GLY A 162 -6.74 -51.44 14.63
CA GLY A 162 -7.29 -50.16 15.07
C GLY A 162 -7.15 -49.00 14.09
N LEU A 163 -6.87 -49.28 12.81
CA LEU A 163 -6.71 -48.24 11.79
C LEU A 163 -7.88 -48.26 10.80
N THR A 164 -8.28 -47.08 10.34
CA THR A 164 -9.32 -46.93 9.30
C THR A 164 -8.68 -46.95 7.91
N THR A 165 -9.33 -47.56 6.92
CA THR A 165 -8.88 -47.55 5.52
C THR A 165 -9.82 -46.78 4.62
N PHE A 166 -9.21 -46.03 3.69
CA PHE A 166 -9.89 -45.18 2.72
C PHE A 166 -9.57 -45.66 1.29
N PRO A 167 -10.56 -46.12 0.53
CA PRO A 167 -10.34 -46.67 -0.79
C PRO A 167 -10.39 -45.62 -1.91
N LEU A 168 -9.53 -45.79 -2.90
CA LEU A 168 -9.52 -45.04 -4.15
C LEU A 168 -9.47 -46.02 -5.31
N THR A 169 -10.18 -45.69 -6.40
CA THR A 169 -9.79 -46.27 -7.68
C THR A 169 -8.53 -45.57 -8.16
N SER A 170 -7.53 -46.31 -8.67
CA SER A 170 -6.24 -45.71 -9.07
C SER A 170 -6.33 -44.75 -10.27
N GLY A 171 -7.46 -44.72 -10.96
CA GLY A 171 -7.61 -44.10 -12.29
C GLY A 171 -6.88 -44.85 -13.41
N SER A 172 -6.46 -46.10 -13.17
CA SER A 172 -5.75 -46.89 -14.18
C SER A 172 -6.26 -48.31 -14.29
N LYS A 173 -5.79 -49.20 -13.41
CA LYS A 173 -6.18 -50.63 -13.44
C LYS A 173 -6.50 -51.15 -12.04
N GLY A 174 -5.77 -50.69 -11.03
CA GLY A 174 -5.87 -51.14 -9.64
C GLY A 174 -6.66 -50.23 -8.72
N LEU A 175 -6.56 -50.53 -7.43
CA LEU A 175 -7.12 -49.76 -6.31
C LEU A 175 -5.99 -49.35 -5.35
N HIS A 176 -6.13 -48.20 -4.71
CA HIS A 176 -5.27 -47.81 -3.59
C HIS A 176 -6.09 -47.76 -2.31
N LEU A 177 -5.55 -48.32 -1.24
CA LEU A 177 -6.11 -48.19 0.10
C LEU A 177 -5.14 -47.42 0.98
N TYR A 178 -5.58 -46.29 1.51
CA TYR A 178 -4.77 -45.50 2.43
C TYR A 178 -5.24 -45.71 3.86
N ALA A 179 -4.31 -45.69 4.81
CA ALA A 179 -4.64 -45.69 6.24
C ALA A 179 -3.83 -44.59 6.95
N PRO A 180 -4.46 -43.67 7.71
CA PRO A 180 -3.75 -42.70 8.52
C PRO A 180 -2.94 -43.40 9.61
N LEU A 181 -1.86 -42.76 10.05
CA LEU A 181 -1.10 -43.19 11.22
C LEU A 181 -1.17 -42.11 12.29
N ASP A 182 -1.93 -42.34 13.35
CA ASP A 182 -2.08 -41.41 14.49
C ASP A 182 -0.72 -41.00 15.08
N LYS A 183 0.21 -41.96 15.11
CA LYS A 183 1.61 -41.75 15.45
C LYS A 183 2.46 -42.04 14.23
N PRO A 184 3.06 -41.02 13.59
CA PRO A 184 3.93 -41.22 12.43
C PRO A 184 5.06 -42.21 12.74
N VAL A 185 5.36 -43.07 11.78
CA VAL A 185 6.40 -44.11 11.92
C VAL A 185 7.52 -43.89 10.91
N SER A 186 8.71 -44.42 11.16
CA SER A 186 9.77 -44.38 10.14
C SER A 186 9.29 -45.06 8.84
N SER A 187 9.72 -44.57 7.67
CA SER A 187 9.39 -45.20 6.38
C SER A 187 9.77 -46.69 6.35
N ARG A 188 10.85 -47.08 7.04
CA ARG A 188 11.23 -48.49 7.20
C ARG A 188 10.19 -49.28 8.01
N GLY A 189 9.68 -48.70 9.10
CA GLY A 189 8.61 -49.29 9.90
C GLY A 189 7.32 -49.48 9.10
N ALA A 190 6.92 -48.46 8.32
CA ALA A 190 5.76 -48.53 7.43
C ALA A 190 5.87 -49.68 6.42
N VAL A 191 7.04 -49.83 5.77
CA VAL A 191 7.31 -50.95 4.85
C VAL A 191 7.20 -52.30 5.54
N VAL A 192 7.73 -52.44 6.76
CA VAL A 192 7.67 -53.72 7.51
C VAL A 192 6.22 -54.09 7.82
N LEU A 193 5.41 -53.13 8.28
CA LEU A 193 4.01 -53.35 8.58
C LEU A 193 3.23 -53.72 7.31
N ALA A 194 3.33 -52.93 6.25
CA ALA A 194 2.63 -53.18 5.00
C ALA A 194 3.01 -54.54 4.38
N LYS A 195 4.30 -54.92 4.46
CA LYS A 195 4.78 -56.22 3.98
C LYS A 195 4.17 -57.38 4.76
N ARG A 196 4.08 -57.28 6.10
CA ARG A 196 3.47 -58.32 6.93
C ARG A 196 2.00 -58.53 6.59
N VAL A 197 1.25 -57.44 6.40
CA VAL A 197 -0.15 -57.49 5.97
C VAL A 197 -0.27 -58.18 4.60
N ALA A 198 0.55 -57.78 3.62
CA ALA A 198 0.56 -58.40 2.30
C ALA A 198 0.89 -59.91 2.35
N GLN A 199 1.84 -60.32 3.18
CA GLN A 199 2.21 -61.73 3.36
C GLN A 199 1.11 -62.54 4.08
N GLN A 200 0.44 -61.92 5.06
CA GLN A 200 -0.69 -62.54 5.75
C GLN A 200 -1.87 -62.74 4.79
N LEU A 201 -2.15 -61.76 3.93
CA LEU A 201 -3.17 -61.88 2.88
C LEU A 201 -2.81 -62.95 1.84
N GLU A 202 -1.56 -63.02 1.39
CA GLU A 202 -1.11 -64.09 0.50
C GLU A 202 -1.26 -65.47 1.14
N LYS A 203 -1.07 -65.59 2.45
CA LYS A 203 -1.31 -66.85 3.18
C LYS A 203 -2.80 -67.18 3.31
N ALA A 204 -3.66 -66.19 3.57
CA ALA A 204 -5.09 -66.37 3.74
C ALA A 204 -5.82 -66.61 2.41
N MET A 205 -5.36 -65.96 1.33
CA MET A 205 -5.97 -65.96 0.00
C MET A 205 -4.95 -66.32 -1.10
N PRO A 206 -4.26 -67.48 -1.03
CA PRO A 206 -3.10 -67.79 -1.87
C PRO A 206 -3.41 -67.91 -3.35
N LYS A 207 -4.68 -68.15 -3.71
CA LYS A 207 -5.16 -68.19 -5.10
C LYS A 207 -5.43 -66.80 -5.68
N LEU A 208 -5.64 -65.79 -4.84
CA LEU A 208 -6.08 -64.45 -5.24
C LEU A 208 -5.02 -63.37 -5.00
N VAL A 209 -4.15 -63.54 -4.00
CA VAL A 209 -3.18 -62.53 -3.59
C VAL A 209 -1.76 -63.01 -3.84
N THR A 210 -0.88 -62.09 -4.22
CA THR A 210 0.57 -62.27 -4.06
C THR A 210 1.26 -61.03 -3.49
N SER A 211 2.25 -61.24 -2.64
CA SER A 211 3.13 -60.19 -2.12
C SER A 211 4.52 -60.19 -2.80
N THR A 212 4.73 -61.11 -3.76
CA THR A 212 6.00 -61.32 -4.44
C THR A 212 6.14 -60.38 -5.64
N MET A 213 7.28 -59.69 -5.74
CA MET A 213 7.51 -58.70 -6.80
C MET A 213 7.63 -59.33 -8.20
N THR A 214 7.97 -60.62 -8.31
CA THR A 214 8.17 -61.32 -9.58
C THR A 214 6.90 -61.32 -10.43
N LYS A 215 6.95 -60.67 -11.60
CA LYS A 215 5.78 -60.50 -12.49
C LYS A 215 5.17 -61.83 -12.97
N SER A 216 5.99 -62.86 -13.20
CA SER A 216 5.51 -64.17 -13.66
C SER A 216 4.60 -64.89 -12.67
N LEU A 217 4.62 -64.50 -11.39
CA LEU A 217 3.77 -65.09 -10.34
C LEU A 217 2.44 -64.34 -10.15
N ARG A 218 2.18 -63.29 -10.94
CA ARG A 218 0.99 -62.44 -10.80
C ARG A 218 -0.19 -62.87 -11.64
N ALA A 219 -0.04 -63.76 -12.61
CA ALA A 219 -1.14 -64.20 -13.46
C ALA A 219 -2.30 -64.74 -12.59
N GLY A 220 -3.50 -64.20 -12.79
CA GLY A 220 -4.70 -64.52 -12.01
C GLY A 220 -4.73 -64.02 -10.57
N LYS A 221 -3.73 -63.22 -10.12
CA LYS A 221 -3.61 -62.73 -8.74
C LYS A 221 -3.47 -61.22 -8.65
N VAL A 222 -4.00 -60.65 -7.57
CA VAL A 222 -3.77 -59.27 -7.15
C VAL A 222 -2.40 -59.19 -6.48
N PHE A 223 -1.52 -58.36 -7.01
CA PHE A 223 -0.27 -58.01 -6.36
C PHE A 223 -0.52 -56.89 -5.35
N VAL A 224 -0.27 -57.16 -4.07
CA VAL A 224 -0.34 -56.15 -3.00
C VAL A 224 1.04 -55.51 -2.88
N ASP A 225 1.26 -54.36 -3.52
CA ASP A 225 2.55 -53.69 -3.54
C ASP A 225 2.83 -52.94 -2.22
N TRP A 226 3.25 -53.69 -1.22
CA TRP A 226 3.70 -53.16 0.07
C TRP A 226 4.89 -52.20 -0.05
N SER A 227 5.65 -52.25 -1.16
CA SER A 227 6.86 -51.46 -1.32
C SER A 227 6.60 -49.99 -1.64
N GLN A 228 5.37 -49.62 -1.99
CA GLN A 228 4.94 -48.23 -2.16
C GLN A 228 5.12 -47.39 -0.89
N ASN A 229 5.23 -48.02 0.29
CA ASN A 229 5.52 -47.36 1.56
C ASN A 229 7.01 -47.02 1.76
N ASN A 230 7.88 -47.39 0.82
CA ASN A 230 9.30 -47.05 0.89
C ASN A 230 9.48 -45.53 0.72
N GLY A 231 10.25 -44.89 1.59
CA GLY A 231 10.46 -43.44 1.58
C GLY A 231 11.10 -42.89 0.30
N SER A 232 11.71 -43.73 -0.54
CA SER A 232 12.26 -43.34 -1.85
C SER A 232 11.30 -43.55 -3.02
N LYS A 233 10.12 -44.15 -2.78
CA LYS A 233 9.06 -44.33 -3.78
C LYS A 233 7.98 -43.26 -3.63
N THR A 234 7.28 -43.02 -4.71
CA THR A 234 6.13 -42.11 -4.77
C THR A 234 4.95 -42.85 -5.39
N THR A 235 3.77 -42.60 -4.86
CA THR A 235 2.50 -43.15 -5.36
C THR A 235 1.68 -42.00 -5.93
N ILE A 236 0.77 -42.28 -6.87
CA ILE A 236 -0.15 -41.25 -7.36
C ILE A 236 -0.86 -40.61 -6.17
N ALA A 237 -0.97 -39.28 -6.17
CA ALA A 237 -1.71 -38.57 -5.15
C ALA A 237 -3.22 -38.80 -5.33
N PRO A 238 -4.01 -38.84 -4.23
CA PRO A 238 -5.45 -38.67 -4.31
C PRO A 238 -5.83 -37.46 -5.17
N TYR A 239 -6.91 -37.59 -5.95
CA TYR A 239 -7.41 -36.58 -6.87
C TYR A 239 -6.50 -36.21 -8.05
N SER A 240 -5.32 -36.81 -8.20
CA SER A 240 -4.49 -36.55 -9.38
C SER A 240 -5.05 -37.23 -10.63
N LEU A 241 -4.97 -36.53 -11.77
CA LEU A 241 -5.26 -37.11 -13.09
C LEU A 241 -4.28 -38.23 -13.44
N ARG A 242 -4.66 -39.05 -14.42
CA ARG A 242 -3.87 -40.15 -14.96
C ARG A 242 -3.61 -39.91 -16.44
N GLY A 243 -2.35 -39.96 -16.86
CA GLY A 243 -1.98 -39.86 -18.26
C GLY A 243 -2.28 -41.17 -19.00
N ARG A 244 -3.55 -41.40 -19.24
CA ARG A 244 -4.16 -42.53 -19.97
C ARG A 244 -4.95 -41.97 -21.15
N GLU A 245 -5.50 -42.85 -21.98
CA GLU A 245 -6.36 -42.47 -23.11
C GLU A 245 -7.51 -41.53 -22.70
N GLN A 246 -8.11 -41.80 -21.53
CA GLN A 246 -9.19 -41.02 -20.94
C GLN A 246 -8.67 -40.25 -19.70
N PRO A 247 -9.16 -39.03 -19.43
CA PRO A 247 -8.71 -38.17 -18.32
C PRO A 247 -9.31 -38.63 -16.99
N THR A 248 -8.88 -39.82 -16.58
CA THR A 248 -9.30 -40.50 -15.36
C THR A 248 -8.50 -40.02 -14.15
N VAL A 249 -9.06 -40.20 -12.96
CA VAL A 249 -8.51 -39.67 -11.71
C VAL A 249 -8.25 -40.81 -10.71
N ALA A 250 -7.22 -40.65 -9.88
CA ALA A 250 -7.08 -41.40 -8.64
C ALA A 250 -8.19 -40.99 -7.65
N ALA A 251 -9.40 -41.50 -7.88
CA ALA A 251 -10.63 -40.99 -7.30
C ALA A 251 -11.01 -41.73 -6.01
N PRO A 252 -11.17 -41.01 -4.88
CA PRO A 252 -11.74 -41.55 -3.63
C PRO A 252 -13.12 -42.14 -3.81
N ARG A 253 -13.39 -43.23 -3.09
CA ARG A 253 -14.64 -43.98 -3.10
C ARG A 253 -15.09 -44.29 -1.69
N THR A 254 -16.38 -44.55 -1.54
CA THR A 254 -16.95 -45.17 -0.34
C THR A 254 -16.80 -46.69 -0.39
N TRP A 255 -16.95 -47.37 0.74
CA TRP A 255 -16.92 -48.84 0.77
C TRP A 255 -18.14 -49.45 0.08
N GLU A 256 -19.30 -48.80 0.17
CA GLU A 256 -20.54 -49.18 -0.49
C GLU A 256 -20.38 -49.16 -2.02
N GLU A 257 -19.67 -48.15 -2.56
CA GLU A 257 -19.35 -48.11 -4.00
C GLU A 257 -18.40 -49.23 -4.44
N LEU A 258 -17.51 -49.70 -3.54
CA LEU A 258 -16.65 -50.84 -3.83
C LEU A 258 -17.43 -52.16 -3.93
N ASP A 259 -18.64 -52.21 -3.37
CA ASP A 259 -19.54 -53.36 -3.48
C ASP A 259 -20.42 -53.32 -4.75
N ASP A 260 -20.43 -52.20 -5.48
CA ASP A 260 -21.15 -52.08 -6.75
C ASP A 260 -20.43 -52.83 -7.87
N LYS A 261 -21.16 -53.75 -8.52
CA LYS A 261 -20.69 -54.51 -9.69
C LYS A 261 -20.35 -53.63 -10.90
N LYS A 262 -20.82 -52.37 -10.92
CA LYS A 262 -20.54 -51.37 -11.95
C LYS A 262 -19.34 -50.49 -11.62
N LEU A 263 -18.57 -50.79 -10.56
CA LEU A 263 -17.39 -50.04 -10.19
C LEU A 263 -16.43 -49.88 -11.38
N ARG A 264 -16.12 -48.62 -11.69
CA ARG A 264 -15.16 -48.22 -12.72
C ARG A 264 -14.35 -47.01 -12.27
N HIS A 265 -13.25 -46.76 -12.98
CA HIS A 265 -12.51 -45.51 -12.88
C HIS A 265 -13.38 -44.33 -13.33
N LEU A 266 -13.17 -43.19 -12.68
CA LEU A 266 -13.92 -41.96 -12.91
C LEU A 266 -13.08 -40.97 -13.69
N ARG A 267 -13.75 -40.21 -14.59
CA ARG A 267 -13.16 -39.05 -15.24
C ARG A 267 -13.16 -37.84 -14.32
N TYR A 268 -12.35 -36.84 -14.68
CA TYR A 268 -12.18 -35.62 -13.90
C TYR A 268 -13.48 -34.83 -13.68
N ASP A 269 -14.35 -34.75 -14.70
CA ASP A 269 -15.65 -34.09 -14.64
C ASP A 269 -16.59 -34.78 -13.63
N GLU A 270 -16.57 -36.10 -13.62
CA GLU A 270 -17.35 -36.90 -12.67
C GLU A 270 -16.81 -36.83 -11.24
N VAL A 271 -15.52 -36.53 -11.07
CA VAL A 271 -14.91 -36.31 -9.75
C VAL A 271 -15.27 -34.93 -9.21
N LEU A 272 -15.24 -33.88 -10.05
CA LEU A 272 -15.67 -32.54 -9.64
C LEU A 272 -17.12 -32.54 -9.17
N ALA A 273 -18.03 -33.14 -9.95
CA ALA A 273 -19.44 -33.26 -9.58
C ALA A 273 -19.66 -34.08 -8.28
N ARG A 274 -18.75 -35.00 -7.95
CA ARG A 274 -18.80 -35.75 -6.69
C ARG A 274 -18.31 -34.92 -5.52
N VAL A 275 -17.20 -34.21 -5.68
CA VAL A 275 -16.66 -33.35 -4.62
C VAL A 275 -17.63 -32.23 -4.27
N GLU A 276 -18.32 -31.66 -5.26
CA GLU A 276 -19.38 -30.68 -5.01
C GLU A 276 -20.54 -31.27 -4.19
N ARG A 277 -20.90 -32.53 -4.44
CA ARG A 277 -22.02 -33.19 -3.76
C ARG A 277 -21.65 -33.72 -2.36
N ASP A 278 -20.50 -34.37 -2.24
CA ASP A 278 -20.13 -35.21 -1.09
C ASP A 278 -18.97 -34.63 -0.28
N GLY A 279 -18.28 -33.61 -0.78
CA GLY A 279 -17.05 -33.07 -0.20
C GLY A 279 -15.84 -34.01 -0.37
N ASP A 280 -14.87 -33.88 0.54
CA ASP A 280 -13.68 -34.73 0.57
C ASP A 280 -13.93 -36.05 1.32
N LEU A 281 -14.08 -37.15 0.59
CA LEU A 281 -14.21 -38.49 1.16
C LEU A 281 -12.95 -38.98 1.90
N LEU A 282 -11.82 -38.27 1.74
CA LEU A 282 -10.57 -38.56 2.43
C LEU A 282 -10.26 -37.55 3.53
N ALA A 283 -11.18 -36.67 3.93
CA ALA A 283 -10.92 -35.63 4.93
C ALA A 283 -10.21 -36.15 6.21
N PRO A 284 -10.53 -37.35 6.75
CA PRO A 284 -9.84 -37.89 7.93
C PRO A 284 -8.49 -38.57 7.66
N LEU A 285 -8.09 -38.77 6.40
CA LEU A 285 -6.87 -39.51 6.04
C LEU A 285 -5.59 -38.75 6.39
N ASP A 286 -5.58 -37.46 6.13
CA ASP A 286 -4.46 -36.59 6.41
C ASP A 286 -4.96 -35.60 7.45
N ALA A 287 -4.43 -35.68 8.68
CA ALA A 287 -4.68 -34.65 9.69
C ALA A 287 -4.50 -33.28 9.03
N GLU A 288 -5.44 -32.35 9.28
CA GLU A 288 -5.43 -31.00 8.74
C GLU A 288 -4.00 -30.53 8.69
N VAL A 289 -3.47 -30.44 7.48
CA VAL A 289 -2.14 -29.88 7.31
C VAL A 289 -2.37 -28.44 7.73
N ARG A 290 -1.91 -28.09 8.94
CA ARG A 290 -1.57 -26.71 9.23
C ARG A 290 -0.49 -26.39 8.20
N LEU A 291 -0.93 -25.95 7.03
CA LEU A 291 -0.09 -25.41 5.98
C LEU A 291 0.86 -24.45 6.71
N ALA A 292 2.15 -24.52 6.39
CA ALA A 292 3.13 -23.70 7.05
C ALA A 292 2.71 -22.23 6.89
N ASP A 293 2.03 -21.71 7.89
CA ASP A 293 1.64 -20.33 7.99
C ASP A 293 2.75 -19.58 8.71
N ARG A 294 2.59 -18.26 8.75
CA ARG A 294 3.57 -17.38 9.37
C ARG A 294 3.81 -17.69 10.86
N LEU A 295 2.86 -18.33 11.57
CA LEU A 295 2.96 -18.69 12.98
C LEU A 295 3.54 -20.09 13.25
N THR A 296 3.78 -20.89 12.21
CA THR A 296 4.28 -22.27 12.36
C THR A 296 5.56 -22.32 13.21
N LYS A 297 6.50 -21.41 12.96
CA LYS A 297 7.73 -21.28 13.76
C LYS A 297 7.41 -20.95 15.23
N TYR A 298 6.58 -19.94 15.47
CA TYR A 298 6.19 -19.52 16.81
C TYR A 298 5.54 -20.63 17.62
N ARG A 299 4.55 -21.32 17.04
CA ARG A 299 3.86 -22.45 17.68
C ARG A 299 4.81 -23.61 18.01
N SER A 300 5.79 -23.89 17.15
CA SER A 300 6.77 -24.97 17.38
C SER A 300 7.70 -24.74 18.57
N MET A 301 7.81 -23.49 19.03
CA MET A 301 8.74 -23.07 20.09
C MET A 301 8.06 -22.94 21.45
N ARG A 302 6.73 -23.08 21.53
CA ARG A 302 5.94 -22.92 22.76
C ARG A 302 5.15 -24.18 23.08
N ASP A 303 5.03 -24.47 24.36
CA ASP A 303 4.07 -25.43 24.89
C ASP A 303 2.94 -24.65 25.58
N ALA A 304 1.75 -24.64 24.98
CA ALA A 304 0.60 -23.88 25.48
C ALA A 304 0.17 -24.29 26.91
N SER A 305 0.63 -25.44 27.41
CA SER A 305 0.39 -25.85 28.80
C SER A 305 1.39 -25.26 29.81
N LYS A 306 2.49 -24.67 29.33
CA LYS A 306 3.62 -24.20 30.16
C LYS A 306 3.90 -22.72 30.06
N THR A 307 3.44 -22.04 29.01
CA THR A 307 3.61 -20.59 28.84
C THR A 307 2.26 -19.86 28.94
N PRO A 308 2.20 -18.69 29.60
CA PRO A 308 1.03 -17.81 29.55
C PRO A 308 0.89 -17.06 28.22
N GLU A 309 1.85 -17.20 27.30
CA GLU A 309 1.79 -16.59 25.96
C GLU A 309 0.62 -17.14 25.13
N PRO A 310 -0.03 -16.33 24.28
CA PRO A 310 -1.10 -16.81 23.40
C PRO A 310 -0.54 -17.74 22.33
N VAL A 311 -1.10 -18.95 22.20
CA VAL A 311 -0.70 -19.95 21.19
C VAL A 311 -1.94 -20.38 20.38
N PRO A 312 -2.46 -19.53 19.49
CA PRO A 312 -3.68 -19.85 18.74
C PRO A 312 -3.46 -21.03 17.81
N ALA A 313 -4.42 -21.96 17.81
CA ALA A 313 -4.41 -23.14 16.94
C ALA A 313 -4.85 -22.83 15.50
N ALA A 314 -5.66 -21.78 15.31
CA ALA A 314 -6.24 -21.36 14.04
C ALA A 314 -5.23 -20.58 13.17
N THR A 315 -5.39 -20.69 11.85
CA THR A 315 -4.65 -19.87 10.87
C THR A 315 -4.92 -18.39 11.11
N PRO A 316 -3.90 -17.50 11.00
CA PRO A 316 -4.11 -16.09 11.27
C PRO A 316 -5.07 -15.46 10.25
N ALA A 317 -6.08 -14.75 10.74
CA ALA A 317 -6.90 -13.90 9.91
C ALA A 317 -6.16 -12.59 9.64
N THR A 318 -6.28 -12.06 8.42
CA THR A 318 -5.67 -10.77 8.06
C THR A 318 -6.40 -9.66 8.81
N GLY A 319 -5.66 -8.86 9.58
CA GLY A 319 -6.17 -7.65 10.21
C GLY A 319 -6.07 -6.43 9.29
N HIS A 320 -5.95 -5.24 9.87
CA HIS A 320 -5.87 -3.98 9.15
C HIS A 320 -4.44 -3.61 8.71
N ASP A 321 -3.44 -4.41 9.08
CA ASP A 321 -2.04 -4.24 8.65
C ASP A 321 -1.45 -2.88 9.05
N ASN A 322 -1.95 -2.30 10.15
CA ASN A 322 -1.65 -0.91 10.53
C ASN A 322 -1.37 -0.70 12.02
N THR A 323 -1.24 -1.76 12.84
CA THR A 323 -0.88 -1.62 14.26
C THR A 323 0.56 -2.03 14.56
N PHE A 324 1.15 -1.43 15.59
CA PHE A 324 2.46 -1.82 16.09
C PHE A 324 2.48 -1.90 17.61
N VAL A 325 3.42 -2.69 18.12
CA VAL A 325 3.73 -2.75 19.56
C VAL A 325 5.24 -2.82 19.77
N ILE A 326 5.70 -2.21 20.84
CA ILE A 326 7.06 -2.37 21.38
C ILE A 326 6.92 -2.94 22.78
N GLN A 327 7.47 -4.13 23.01
CA GLN A 327 7.48 -4.77 24.32
C GLN A 327 8.89 -4.68 24.93
N GLU A 328 9.00 -4.13 26.14
CA GLU A 328 10.20 -4.25 26.96
C GLU A 328 10.30 -5.68 27.48
N HIS A 329 11.38 -6.37 27.12
CA HIS A 329 11.59 -7.78 27.45
C HIS A 329 12.85 -7.97 28.30
N ARG A 330 12.64 -8.26 29.59
CA ARG A 330 13.68 -8.60 30.58
C ARG A 330 13.94 -10.11 30.59
N ALA A 331 14.48 -10.61 29.48
CA ALA A 331 14.98 -11.98 29.37
C ALA A 331 16.39 -12.08 30.00
N ARG A 332 17.25 -12.98 29.48
CA ARG A 332 18.68 -13.03 29.86
C ARG A 332 19.40 -11.68 29.71
N ARG A 333 18.97 -10.87 28.75
CA ARG A 333 19.39 -9.48 28.55
C ARG A 333 18.16 -8.65 28.24
N LEU A 334 18.16 -7.40 28.72
CA LEU A 334 17.14 -6.43 28.35
C LEU A 334 17.21 -6.14 26.85
N HIS A 335 16.06 -6.21 26.19
CA HIS A 335 15.85 -5.78 24.81
C HIS A 335 14.40 -5.34 24.63
N TYR A 336 14.11 -4.77 23.47
CA TYR A 336 12.78 -4.31 23.11
C TYR A 336 12.34 -5.05 21.86
N ASP A 337 11.24 -5.78 21.96
CA ASP A 337 10.64 -6.48 20.83
C ASP A 337 9.74 -5.50 20.07
N PHE A 338 10.21 -5.01 18.92
CA PHE A 338 9.44 -4.16 18.01
C PHE A 338 8.69 -5.03 17.02
N ARG A 339 7.37 -4.84 16.93
CA ARG A 339 6.47 -5.71 16.17
C ARG A 339 5.49 -4.88 15.35
N LEU A 340 5.31 -5.28 14.09
CA LEU A 340 4.39 -4.66 13.14
C LEU A 340 3.35 -5.69 12.70
N GLU A 341 2.07 -5.37 12.81
CA GLU A 341 0.99 -6.17 12.24
C GLU A 341 1.12 -6.19 10.71
N ARG A 342 1.26 -7.38 10.13
CA ARG A 342 1.29 -7.57 8.67
C ARG A 342 0.85 -8.97 8.27
N ASN A 343 -0.08 -9.06 7.31
CA ASN A 343 -0.62 -10.30 6.76
C ASN A 343 -1.08 -11.27 7.87
N GLY A 344 -1.82 -10.74 8.84
CA GLY A 344 -2.41 -11.51 9.94
C GLY A 344 -1.46 -11.92 11.07
N VAL A 345 -0.21 -11.44 11.09
CA VAL A 345 0.75 -11.71 12.18
C VAL A 345 1.52 -10.48 12.59
N LEU A 346 2.21 -10.57 13.73
CA LEU A 346 3.17 -9.59 14.20
C LEU A 346 4.58 -9.92 13.71
N VAL A 347 5.03 -9.21 12.69
CA VAL A 347 6.40 -9.24 12.15
C VAL A 347 7.32 -8.57 13.14
N SER A 348 8.30 -9.30 13.66
CA SER A 348 8.97 -8.98 14.93
C SER A 348 10.49 -8.91 14.84
N TRP A 349 11.08 -7.93 15.55
CA TRP A 349 12.51 -7.74 15.74
C TRP A 349 12.86 -7.48 17.20
N ALA A 350 13.87 -8.18 17.71
CA ALA A 350 14.48 -7.90 19.01
C ALA A 350 15.55 -6.79 18.87
N ILE A 351 15.38 -5.68 19.58
CA ILE A 351 16.23 -4.49 19.48
C ILE A 351 16.85 -4.18 20.86
N PRO A 352 18.13 -4.50 21.11
CA PRO A 352 18.74 -4.34 22.44
C PRO A 352 18.72 -2.92 23.00
N LYS A 353 18.78 -1.90 22.12
CA LYS A 353 18.81 -0.48 22.49
C LYS A 353 17.48 0.25 22.18
N ASN A 354 16.39 -0.49 21.98
CA ASN A 354 15.13 0.02 21.43
C ASN A 354 15.28 0.68 20.06
N LEU A 355 14.21 1.15 19.43
CA LEU A 355 14.30 1.97 18.22
C LEU A 355 15.06 3.29 18.50
N PRO A 356 15.88 3.78 17.56
CA PRO A 356 16.64 5.00 17.77
C PRO A 356 15.74 6.23 17.87
N HIS A 357 16.03 7.11 18.82
CA HIS A 357 15.31 8.38 18.96
C HIS A 357 15.85 9.48 18.03
N THR A 358 17.04 9.31 17.44
CA THR A 358 17.66 10.32 16.57
C THR A 358 18.10 9.72 15.23
N PRO A 359 18.13 10.52 14.14
CA PRO A 359 18.63 10.04 12.84
C PRO A 359 20.15 9.81 12.76
N SER A 360 20.90 10.18 13.79
CA SER A 360 22.36 9.98 13.85
C SER A 360 22.76 8.59 14.34
N ALA A 361 21.82 7.83 14.91
CA ALA A 361 22.06 6.53 15.49
C ALA A 361 21.38 5.41 14.68
N ASN A 362 22.10 4.31 14.49
CA ASN A 362 21.56 3.06 13.97
C ASN A 362 21.60 2.02 15.08
N HIS A 363 20.49 1.33 15.30
CA HIS A 363 20.40 0.27 16.29
C HIS A 363 20.29 -1.08 15.60
N LEU A 364 20.97 -2.09 16.15
CA LEU A 364 20.85 -3.46 15.69
C LEU A 364 19.44 -3.98 16.00
N ALA A 365 18.77 -4.52 15.00
CA ALA A 365 17.49 -5.19 15.12
C ALA A 365 17.64 -6.63 14.63
N VAL A 366 17.31 -7.62 15.46
CA VAL A 366 17.43 -9.03 15.09
C VAL A 366 16.05 -9.60 14.81
N ARG A 367 15.81 -10.07 13.58
CA ARG A 367 14.53 -10.64 13.17
C ARG A 367 14.23 -11.90 13.98
N THR A 368 13.08 -11.92 14.65
CA THR A 368 12.57 -13.10 15.37
C THR A 368 11.43 -13.75 14.57
N GLU A 369 10.89 -14.84 15.06
CA GLU A 369 9.67 -15.46 14.53
C GLU A 369 8.49 -14.48 14.50
N ASP A 370 7.53 -14.71 13.61
CA ASP A 370 6.28 -13.95 13.61
C ASP A 370 5.39 -14.39 14.77
N HIS A 371 4.74 -13.44 15.41
CA HIS A 371 3.91 -13.68 16.59
C HIS A 371 2.42 -13.55 16.24
N PRO A 372 1.51 -14.20 16.98
CA PRO A 372 0.07 -14.03 16.77
C PRO A 372 -0.36 -12.60 17.11
N LEU A 373 -1.45 -12.11 16.49
CA LEU A 373 -1.94 -10.74 16.74
C LEU A 373 -2.34 -10.53 18.20
N GLU A 374 -2.87 -11.57 18.84
CA GLU A 374 -3.22 -11.59 20.26
C GLU A 374 -2.00 -11.38 21.18
N TYR A 375 -0.78 -11.63 20.67
CA TYR A 375 0.45 -11.32 21.40
C TYR A 375 0.69 -9.81 21.53
N GLY A 376 0.07 -9.00 20.67
CA GLY A 376 0.22 -7.54 20.66
C GLY A 376 -0.22 -6.87 21.96
N THR A 377 -1.14 -7.49 22.68
CA THR A 377 -1.67 -7.02 23.97
C THR A 377 -1.13 -7.81 25.16
N PHE A 378 -0.17 -8.73 24.96
CA PHE A 378 0.34 -9.57 26.03
C PHE A 378 1.34 -8.82 26.93
N GLU A 379 1.10 -8.91 28.24
CA GLU A 379 2.04 -8.54 29.31
C GLU A 379 2.08 -9.68 30.33
N GLY A 380 3.27 -10.01 30.84
CA GLY A 380 3.39 -11.13 31.77
C GLY A 380 4.82 -11.56 32.07
N THR A 381 4.96 -12.69 32.77
CA THR A 381 6.26 -13.32 33.03
C THR A 381 6.27 -14.71 32.41
N ILE A 382 7.16 -14.93 31.45
CA ILE A 382 7.37 -16.22 30.80
C ILE A 382 8.22 -17.10 31.74
N PRO A 383 7.76 -18.31 32.13
CA PRO A 383 8.43 -19.15 33.12
C PRO A 383 9.87 -19.53 32.76
N LYS A 384 10.69 -19.74 33.80
CA LYS A 384 12.08 -20.17 33.63
C LYS A 384 12.15 -21.55 32.97
N GLY A 385 12.92 -21.67 31.89
CA GLY A 385 13.08 -22.90 31.12
C GLY A 385 12.32 -22.90 29.79
N GLU A 386 11.31 -22.03 29.66
CA GLU A 386 10.60 -21.80 28.41
C GLU A 386 11.39 -20.86 27.48
N TYR A 387 11.08 -20.92 26.18
CA TYR A 387 11.69 -20.02 25.20
C TYR A 387 11.28 -18.57 25.48
N GLY A 388 12.24 -17.66 25.55
CA GLY A 388 11.96 -16.27 25.89
C GLY A 388 11.67 -16.03 27.37
N ALA A 389 12.05 -16.94 28.29
CA ALA A 389 11.88 -16.74 29.73
C ALA A 389 12.32 -15.34 30.20
N GLY A 390 11.42 -14.61 30.88
CA GLY A 390 11.61 -13.22 31.24
C GLY A 390 10.31 -12.48 31.50
N LYS A 391 10.41 -11.24 31.99
CA LYS A 391 9.25 -10.34 32.13
C LYS A 391 9.05 -9.54 30.85
N VAL A 392 7.83 -9.50 30.35
CA VAL A 392 7.38 -8.76 29.16
C VAL A 392 6.37 -7.70 29.59
N VAL A 393 6.60 -6.45 29.19
CA VAL A 393 5.74 -5.30 29.47
C VAL A 393 5.61 -4.48 28.19
N ILE A 394 4.43 -3.98 27.86
CA ILE A 394 4.24 -3.09 26.71
C ILE A 394 4.91 -1.76 27.04
N TRP A 395 5.92 -1.42 26.26
CA TRP A 395 6.64 -0.16 26.37
C TRP A 395 5.91 0.93 25.59
N ASP A 396 5.41 0.62 24.40
CA ASP A 396 4.59 1.52 23.57
C ASP A 396 3.75 0.72 22.57
N SER A 397 2.67 1.30 22.07
CA SER A 397 1.80 0.71 21.05
C SER A 397 1.07 1.81 20.29
N GLY A 398 0.65 1.53 19.06
CA GLY A 398 -0.09 2.51 18.27
C GLY A 398 -0.34 2.02 16.85
N THR A 399 -0.51 2.96 15.94
CA THR A 399 -0.71 2.67 14.51
C THR A 399 0.51 3.02 13.69
N TYR A 400 0.60 2.46 12.48
CA TYR A 400 1.66 2.78 11.54
C TYR A 400 1.15 2.86 10.10
N GLU A 401 1.78 3.71 9.31
CA GLU A 401 1.61 3.77 7.86
C GLU A 401 2.73 3.03 7.16
N THR A 402 2.39 2.25 6.14
CA THR A 402 3.38 1.54 5.32
C THR A 402 3.81 2.36 4.12
N GLU A 403 5.11 2.60 3.97
CA GLU A 403 5.67 3.04 2.69
C GLU A 403 6.27 1.89 1.89
N LYS A 404 6.97 0.99 2.59
CA LYS A 404 7.64 -0.15 1.98
C LYS A 404 7.69 -1.30 2.97
N PHE A 405 7.38 -2.51 2.51
CA PHE A 405 7.43 -3.67 3.38
C PHE A 405 7.94 -4.88 2.62
N ARG A 406 9.25 -5.11 2.68
CA ARG A 406 9.89 -6.32 2.19
C ARG A 406 10.62 -6.98 3.36
N ASP A 407 9.91 -7.83 4.08
CA ASP A 407 10.40 -8.55 5.25
C ASP A 407 10.97 -9.94 4.91
N SER A 408 10.94 -10.34 3.64
CA SER A 408 11.46 -11.62 3.13
C SER A 408 12.34 -11.43 1.87
N GLY A 409 13.36 -12.29 1.70
CA GLY A 409 14.27 -12.30 0.55
C GLY A 409 15.68 -11.78 0.87
N GLU A 410 16.57 -11.75 -0.14
CA GLU A 410 17.88 -11.07 -0.02
C GLU A 410 17.69 -9.56 -0.16
N LYS A 411 18.22 -8.77 0.79
CA LYS A 411 18.07 -7.30 0.88
C LYS A 411 16.64 -6.85 1.27
N GLY A 412 16.12 -7.43 2.35
CA GLY A 412 14.90 -6.96 3.00
C GLY A 412 14.98 -5.50 3.43
N GLU A 413 13.86 -4.79 3.30
CA GLU A 413 13.73 -3.37 3.64
C GLU A 413 12.28 -3.04 4.00
N VAL A 414 12.07 -2.54 5.21
CA VAL A 414 10.77 -2.10 5.72
C VAL A 414 10.87 -0.62 6.09
N ILE A 415 9.98 0.21 5.56
CA ILE A 415 9.89 1.65 5.83
C ILE A 415 8.46 1.94 6.25
N VAL A 416 8.33 2.47 7.47
CA VAL A 416 7.04 2.76 8.11
C VAL A 416 7.09 4.09 8.85
N THR A 417 5.94 4.74 8.98
CA THR A 417 5.75 5.90 9.86
C THR A 417 4.94 5.45 11.08
N LEU A 418 5.49 5.62 12.27
CA LEU A 418 4.88 5.19 13.53
C LEU A 418 4.11 6.33 14.20
N HIS A 419 2.97 6.00 14.78
CA HIS A 419 2.10 6.87 15.57
C HIS A 419 1.80 6.20 16.92
N GLY A 420 2.74 6.30 17.87
CA GLY A 420 2.56 5.85 19.27
C GLY A 420 2.72 6.98 20.28
N ASP A 421 2.52 6.65 21.55
CA ASP A 421 2.55 7.62 22.64
C ASP A 421 3.98 8.00 23.04
N ARG A 422 4.94 7.07 22.91
CA ARG A 422 6.35 7.28 23.29
C ARG A 422 7.28 7.36 22.10
N ILE A 423 6.94 6.70 21.00
CA ILE A 423 7.70 6.72 19.76
C ILE A 423 6.81 7.09 18.58
N SER A 424 7.32 8.01 17.77
CA SER A 424 6.67 8.46 16.55
C SER A 424 7.70 8.89 15.52
N GLY A 425 7.28 8.90 14.26
CA GLY A 425 8.09 9.32 13.13
C GLY A 425 8.47 8.18 12.20
N ARG A 426 9.33 8.49 11.23
CA ARG A 426 9.62 7.59 10.10
C ARG A 426 10.83 6.70 10.38
N TYR A 427 10.67 5.39 10.22
CA TYR A 427 11.67 4.38 10.52
C TYR A 427 11.94 3.49 9.32
N ALA A 428 13.21 3.15 9.12
CA ALA A 428 13.67 2.14 8.18
C ALA A 428 14.33 0.98 8.92
N LEU A 429 13.88 -0.24 8.65
CA LEU A 429 14.55 -1.48 9.00
C LEU A 429 15.21 -2.03 7.72
N ILE A 430 16.53 -2.16 7.72
CA ILE A 430 17.31 -2.60 6.56
C ILE A 430 18.04 -3.89 6.90
N GLN A 431 17.81 -4.95 6.14
CA GLN A 431 18.48 -6.23 6.34
C GLN A 431 19.94 -6.14 5.91
N THR A 432 20.86 -6.44 6.82
CA THR A 432 22.30 -6.48 6.52
C THR A 432 22.74 -7.89 6.14
N SER A 433 22.27 -8.91 6.86
CA SER A 433 22.62 -10.31 6.59
C SER A 433 21.72 -11.26 7.38
N GLY A 434 21.09 -12.24 6.73
CA GLY A 434 20.29 -13.25 7.43
C GLY A 434 19.21 -12.64 8.32
N ASP A 435 19.29 -12.89 9.63
CA ASP A 435 18.38 -12.33 10.64
C ASP A 435 18.81 -10.96 11.19
N GLN A 436 19.95 -10.43 10.77
CA GLN A 436 20.48 -9.15 11.24
C GLN A 436 19.95 -7.99 10.38
N TRP A 437 19.37 -7.00 11.05
CA TRP A 437 18.82 -5.78 10.48
C TRP A 437 19.36 -4.55 11.22
N LEU A 438 19.28 -3.40 10.57
CA LEU A 438 19.54 -2.10 11.17
C LEU A 438 18.23 -1.33 11.23
N ALA A 439 17.84 -0.92 12.43
CA ALA A 439 16.81 0.08 12.65
C ALA A 439 17.43 1.47 12.58
N HIS A 440 16.90 2.30 11.70
CA HIS A 440 17.31 3.67 11.47
C HIS A 440 16.08 4.57 11.57
N ARG A 441 16.12 5.56 12.47
CA ARG A 441 15.15 6.65 12.43
C ARG A 441 15.55 7.50 11.24
N MET A 442 14.72 7.54 10.21
CA MET A 442 15.00 8.41 9.09
C MET A 442 14.94 9.85 9.59
N LYS A 443 15.78 10.73 9.04
CA LYS A 443 15.52 12.17 9.20
C LYS A 443 14.09 12.37 8.75
N ASP A 444 13.27 12.93 9.62
CA ASP A 444 11.92 13.31 9.25
C ASP A 444 12.05 14.02 7.89
N GLN A 445 11.47 13.43 6.85
CA GLN A 445 11.10 14.22 5.70
C GLN A 445 10.12 15.17 6.34
N ARG A 446 10.61 16.38 6.71
CA ARG A 446 9.93 17.34 7.59
C ARG A 446 8.45 17.03 7.60
N VAL A 447 7.94 16.54 8.74
CA VAL A 447 6.50 16.53 8.98
C VAL A 447 6.04 17.87 8.44
N PHE A 448 5.14 17.83 7.47
CA PHE A 448 4.69 19.04 6.82
C PHE A 448 4.02 19.84 7.93
N ASP A 449 4.78 20.75 8.52
CA ASP A 449 4.30 21.61 9.59
C ASP A 449 3.87 22.90 8.90
N LEU A 450 2.58 23.19 9.00
CA LEU A 450 2.01 24.43 8.47
C LEU A 450 2.78 25.65 8.98
N ASP A 451 3.32 25.59 10.20
CA ASP A 451 4.04 26.69 10.81
C ASP A 451 5.38 27.00 10.11
N ASP A 452 5.96 26.00 9.42
CA ASP A 452 7.18 26.10 8.62
C ASP A 452 6.93 26.51 7.16
N ILE A 453 5.67 26.66 6.73
CA ILE A 453 5.30 26.94 5.35
C ILE A 453 4.96 28.42 5.16
N ALA A 454 5.78 29.09 4.35
CA ALA A 454 5.50 30.42 3.82
C ALA A 454 5.18 30.34 2.32
N PRO A 455 4.27 31.18 1.78
CA PRO A 455 3.94 31.16 0.36
C PRO A 455 5.15 31.37 -0.56
N MET A 456 5.20 30.62 -1.65
CA MET A 456 6.15 30.83 -2.75
C MET A 456 5.79 32.14 -3.50
N LEU A 457 6.79 32.90 -3.92
CA LEU A 457 6.61 34.21 -4.53
C LEU A 457 7.00 34.23 -6.01
N ALA A 458 6.20 34.92 -6.83
CA ALA A 458 6.49 35.12 -8.25
C ALA A 458 7.52 36.25 -8.47
N LYS A 459 8.38 36.11 -9.48
CA LYS A 459 9.21 37.19 -10.02
C LYS A 459 8.40 38.04 -10.98
N GLU A 460 8.64 39.35 -10.99
CA GLU A 460 8.08 40.22 -12.02
C GLU A 460 8.71 39.96 -13.39
N GLY A 461 7.90 39.90 -14.44
CA GLY A 461 8.38 39.74 -15.81
C GLY A 461 7.24 39.57 -16.80
N SER A 462 7.56 39.70 -18.09
CA SER A 462 6.57 39.52 -19.16
C SER A 462 6.24 38.05 -19.39
N VAL A 463 4.95 37.72 -19.52
CA VAL A 463 4.49 36.37 -19.89
C VAL A 463 4.20 36.21 -21.38
N GLU A 464 4.14 37.31 -22.14
CA GLU A 464 3.64 37.37 -23.53
C GLU A 464 4.26 36.30 -24.45
N ASN A 465 5.58 36.10 -24.34
CA ASN A 465 6.33 35.16 -25.20
C ASN A 465 6.45 33.73 -24.63
N LEU A 466 5.81 33.43 -23.50
CA LEU A 466 5.89 32.10 -22.87
C LEU A 466 4.97 31.10 -23.57
N LYS A 467 5.42 29.83 -23.63
CA LYS A 467 4.74 28.74 -24.33
C LYS A 467 4.00 27.80 -23.38
N ALA A 468 2.76 27.45 -23.74
CA ALA A 468 1.86 26.60 -22.96
C ALA A 468 2.40 25.17 -22.73
N SER A 469 3.34 24.71 -23.56
CA SER A 469 4.01 23.41 -23.41
C SER A 469 4.93 23.36 -22.18
N VAL A 470 5.49 24.50 -21.78
CA VAL A 470 6.43 24.62 -20.65
C VAL A 470 5.77 25.32 -19.46
N TRP A 471 4.85 26.25 -19.72
CA TRP A 471 4.21 27.09 -18.72
C TRP A 471 2.72 26.79 -18.62
N ALA A 472 2.19 26.91 -17.41
CA ALA A 472 0.77 27.02 -17.15
C ALA A 472 0.46 28.47 -16.80
N PHE A 473 -0.68 28.97 -17.27
CA PHE A 473 -1.10 30.35 -17.04
C PHE A 473 -2.31 30.36 -16.13
N GLU A 474 -2.22 31.14 -15.07
CA GLU A 474 -3.27 31.38 -14.09
C GLU A 474 -3.65 32.86 -14.11
N GLY A 475 -4.88 33.18 -13.69
CA GLY A 475 -5.22 34.57 -13.41
C GLY A 475 -4.31 35.16 -12.34
N LYS A 476 -4.19 36.48 -12.29
CA LYS A 476 -3.74 37.17 -11.10
C LYS A 476 -4.94 37.87 -10.48
N TRP A 477 -5.22 37.51 -9.24
CA TRP A 477 -6.37 37.98 -8.48
C TRP A 477 -5.92 38.91 -7.37
N ASP A 478 -6.81 39.84 -7.05
CA ASP A 478 -6.64 40.77 -5.94
C ASP A 478 -7.33 40.24 -4.70
N GLY A 479 -6.53 39.90 -3.69
CA GLY A 479 -7.02 39.29 -2.47
C GLY A 479 -5.94 39.20 -1.40
N TYR A 480 -6.19 38.34 -0.41
CA TYR A 480 -5.21 38.01 0.61
C TYR A 480 -4.72 36.57 0.44
N ARG A 481 -3.41 36.45 0.23
CA ARG A 481 -2.72 35.18 0.12
C ARG A 481 -2.77 34.41 1.44
N LEU A 482 -3.40 33.23 1.43
CA LEU A 482 -3.47 32.33 2.59
C LEU A 482 -2.95 30.93 2.24
N ILE A 483 -2.35 30.28 3.23
CA ILE A 483 -2.17 28.83 3.28
C ILE A 483 -3.29 28.25 4.13
N LEU A 484 -4.01 27.27 3.58
CA LEU A 484 -5.11 26.59 4.25
C LEU A 484 -4.69 25.15 4.53
N GLU A 485 -4.73 24.76 5.81
CA GLU A 485 -4.66 23.36 6.24
C GLU A 485 -6.07 22.90 6.59
N ALA A 486 -6.46 21.75 6.06
CA ALA A 486 -7.64 21.02 6.49
C ALA A 486 -7.18 19.64 6.95
N ASP A 487 -7.32 19.36 8.24
CA ASP A 487 -7.00 18.06 8.84
C ASP A 487 -8.28 17.47 9.42
N ARG A 488 -8.80 16.44 8.74
CA ARG A 488 -9.97 15.68 9.17
C ARG A 488 -11.16 16.56 9.59
N GLY A 489 -11.51 17.51 8.72
CA GLY A 489 -12.59 18.46 8.96
C GLY A 489 -12.21 19.71 9.75
N ALA A 490 -11.04 19.80 10.37
CA ALA A 490 -10.59 21.01 11.08
C ALA A 490 -9.79 21.94 10.15
N VAL A 491 -10.15 23.23 10.08
CA VAL A 491 -9.46 24.22 9.23
C VAL A 491 -8.52 25.11 10.04
N ARG A 492 -7.31 25.30 9.53
CA ARG A 492 -6.34 26.32 10.01
C ARG A 492 -5.88 27.18 8.84
N LEU A 493 -5.80 28.49 9.06
CA LEU A 493 -5.41 29.47 8.04
C LEU A 493 -4.22 30.28 8.48
N ARG A 494 -3.21 30.38 7.62
CA ARG A 494 -2.05 31.25 7.82
C ARG A 494 -1.96 32.30 6.72
N SER A 495 -1.77 33.54 7.12
CA SER A 495 -1.47 34.65 6.21
C SER A 495 -0.08 34.49 5.57
N ARG A 496 0.18 35.30 4.54
CA ARG A 496 1.50 35.40 3.90
C ARG A 496 2.69 35.59 4.85
N ARG A 497 2.48 36.26 6.00
CA ARG A 497 3.52 36.50 7.02
C ARG A 497 3.56 35.42 8.13
N GLY A 498 2.77 34.35 7.99
CA GLY A 498 2.68 33.28 8.98
C GLY A 498 1.79 33.58 10.19
N ARG A 499 1.04 34.70 10.20
CA ARG A 499 0.05 34.96 11.24
C ARG A 499 -1.13 34.00 11.08
N ASP A 500 -1.55 33.36 12.18
CA ASP A 500 -2.82 32.63 12.24
C ASP A 500 -3.99 33.61 12.06
N VAL A 501 -4.81 33.37 11.06
CA VAL A 501 -5.99 34.18 10.70
C VAL A 501 -7.25 33.33 10.64
N THR A 502 -7.24 32.14 11.26
CA THR A 502 -8.36 31.19 11.23
C THR A 502 -9.67 31.84 11.70
N LYS A 503 -9.60 32.62 12.78
CA LYS A 503 -10.75 33.34 13.36
C LYS A 503 -11.27 34.48 12.49
N ASP A 504 -10.48 34.97 11.54
CA ASP A 504 -10.86 36.07 10.64
C ASP A 504 -11.77 35.58 9.50
N TYR A 505 -11.82 34.27 9.24
CA TYR A 505 -12.53 33.66 8.11
C TYR A 505 -13.36 32.41 8.50
N PRO A 506 -14.30 32.51 9.45
CA PRO A 506 -15.10 31.36 9.91
C PRO A 506 -15.90 30.68 8.78
N GLN A 507 -16.28 31.42 7.74
CA GLN A 507 -16.99 30.90 6.58
C GLN A 507 -16.20 29.88 5.75
N LEU A 508 -14.86 29.82 5.89
CA LEU A 508 -14.03 28.86 5.16
C LEU A 508 -14.00 27.46 5.82
N GLN A 509 -14.59 27.32 7.01
CA GLN A 509 -14.68 26.04 7.71
C GLN A 509 -15.45 24.97 6.90
N SER A 510 -16.43 25.37 6.08
CA SER A 510 -17.20 24.44 5.26
C SER A 510 -16.37 23.75 4.18
N LEU A 511 -15.24 24.33 3.77
CA LEU A 511 -14.35 23.73 2.76
C LEU A 511 -13.72 22.41 3.21
N ALA A 512 -13.67 22.16 4.52
CA ALA A 512 -13.19 20.88 5.06
C ALA A 512 -14.30 19.86 5.28
N SER A 513 -15.58 20.24 5.15
CA SER A 513 -16.71 19.35 5.44
C SER A 513 -16.87 18.26 4.37
N ASP A 514 -16.69 18.58 3.09
CA ASP A 514 -16.77 17.59 1.99
C ASP A 514 -15.54 16.66 1.91
N LEU A 515 -14.50 16.96 2.68
CA LEU A 515 -13.20 16.27 2.66
C LEU A 515 -12.76 15.88 4.07
N GLU A 516 -13.71 15.51 4.94
CA GLU A 516 -13.46 15.19 6.34
C GLU A 516 -12.56 13.96 6.57
N ASP A 517 -12.43 13.09 5.57
CA ASP A 517 -11.55 11.92 5.61
C ASP A 517 -10.10 12.24 5.21
N HIS A 518 -9.83 13.47 4.76
CA HIS A 518 -8.55 13.86 4.19
C HIS A 518 -7.77 14.84 5.09
N HIS A 519 -6.44 14.78 4.99
CA HIS A 519 -5.54 15.81 5.50
C HIS A 519 -4.78 16.44 4.34
N PHE A 520 -5.02 17.72 4.08
CA PHE A 520 -4.43 18.43 2.95
C PHE A 520 -4.05 19.87 3.27
N VAL A 521 -3.06 20.37 2.54
CA VAL A 521 -2.63 21.77 2.64
C VAL A 521 -2.61 22.42 1.26
N LEU A 522 -3.31 23.55 1.16
CA LEU A 522 -3.51 24.33 -0.05
C LEU A 522 -2.79 25.67 0.03
N ASP A 523 -2.37 26.14 -1.13
CA ASP A 523 -1.99 27.54 -1.34
C ASP A 523 -3.05 28.20 -2.24
N GLY A 524 -3.57 29.34 -1.79
CA GLY A 524 -4.74 29.97 -2.40
C GLY A 524 -4.83 31.47 -2.10
N GLU A 525 -5.77 32.11 -2.79
CA GLU A 525 -6.10 33.52 -2.54
C GLU A 525 -7.50 33.58 -1.95
N VAL A 526 -7.65 34.28 -0.82
CA VAL A 526 -8.98 34.67 -0.36
C VAL A 526 -9.40 35.93 -1.11
N VAL A 527 -10.56 35.89 -1.74
CA VAL A 527 -11.09 36.96 -2.60
C VAL A 527 -12.48 37.41 -2.14
N ALA A 528 -12.76 38.69 -2.33
CA ALA A 528 -14.09 39.26 -2.18
C ALA A 528 -14.59 39.64 -3.57
N LEU A 529 -15.76 39.14 -3.95
CA LEU A 529 -16.29 39.36 -5.29
C LEU A 529 -17.13 40.64 -5.34
N ASP A 530 -16.96 41.43 -6.40
CA ASP A 530 -17.85 42.53 -6.70
C ASP A 530 -19.20 42.05 -7.28
N LYS A 531 -20.09 42.98 -7.63
CA LYS A 531 -21.41 42.65 -8.21
C LYS A 531 -21.33 41.94 -9.57
N SER A 532 -20.18 41.98 -10.23
CA SER A 532 -19.91 41.33 -11.51
C SER A 532 -19.23 39.96 -11.33
N GLY A 533 -18.97 39.53 -10.09
CA GLY A 533 -18.27 38.28 -9.79
C GLY A 533 -16.75 38.36 -9.93
N VAL A 534 -16.17 39.56 -10.02
CA VAL A 534 -14.72 39.76 -10.16
C VAL A 534 -14.09 40.03 -8.79
N PRO A 535 -12.96 39.39 -8.45
CA PRO A 535 -12.21 39.72 -7.24
C PRO A 535 -11.85 41.20 -7.16
N SER A 536 -12.23 41.85 -6.06
CA SER A 536 -12.01 43.27 -5.83
C SER A 536 -11.29 43.52 -4.50
N PHE A 537 -10.15 44.22 -4.59
CA PHE A 537 -9.38 44.60 -3.42
C PHE A 537 -10.14 45.55 -2.49
N SER A 538 -10.92 46.49 -3.05
CA SER A 538 -11.69 47.44 -2.25
C SER A 538 -12.83 46.76 -1.51
N GLU A 539 -13.49 45.77 -2.12
CA GLU A 539 -14.52 44.95 -1.46
C GLU A 539 -13.90 44.11 -0.33
N MET A 540 -12.71 43.56 -0.55
CA MET A 540 -11.98 42.81 0.48
C MET A 540 -11.62 43.69 1.69
N GLN A 541 -11.14 44.91 1.43
CA GLN A 541 -10.76 45.86 2.48
C GLN A 541 -11.97 46.37 3.28
N ASN A 542 -13.09 46.61 2.61
CA ASN A 542 -14.30 47.15 3.23
C ASN A 542 -15.29 46.07 3.68
N ARG A 543 -14.84 44.80 3.74
CA ARG A 543 -15.69 43.66 4.02
C ARG A 543 -16.46 43.83 5.33
N VAL A 544 -17.73 43.50 5.29
CA VAL A 544 -18.59 43.33 6.46
C VAL A 544 -18.82 41.85 6.70
N ARG A 545 -19.40 41.47 7.84
CA ARG A 545 -19.68 40.05 8.14
C ARG A 545 -20.51 39.33 7.06
N ALA A 546 -21.33 40.06 6.32
CA ALA A 546 -22.18 39.52 5.24
C ALA A 546 -21.50 39.52 3.85
N THR A 547 -20.27 40.02 3.71
CA THR A 547 -19.56 40.02 2.43
C THR A 547 -19.24 38.58 2.02
N ARG A 548 -19.58 38.20 0.78
CA ARG A 548 -19.26 36.88 0.23
C ARG A 548 -17.75 36.79 -0.02
N ILE A 549 -17.11 35.87 0.69
CA ILE A 549 -15.68 35.61 0.63
C ILE A 549 -15.48 34.19 0.12
N GLU A 550 -14.56 34.03 -0.83
CA GLU A 550 -14.22 32.73 -1.41
C GLU A 550 -12.73 32.46 -1.29
N TYR A 551 -12.35 31.19 -1.21
CA TYR A 551 -10.96 30.74 -1.26
C TYR A 551 -10.71 30.08 -2.61
N TRP A 552 -9.90 30.74 -3.45
CA TRP A 552 -9.54 30.24 -4.77
C TRP A 552 -8.16 29.56 -4.67
N ALA A 553 -8.18 28.23 -4.65
CA ALA A 553 -6.98 27.40 -4.52
C ALA A 553 -6.27 27.24 -5.87
N PHE A 554 -4.95 27.35 -5.88
CA PHE A 554 -4.14 27.17 -7.09
C PHE A 554 -2.89 26.27 -6.90
N ASP A 555 -2.62 25.78 -5.69
CA ASP A 555 -1.58 24.76 -5.46
C ASP A 555 -1.96 23.82 -4.29
N LEU A 556 -1.44 22.59 -4.34
CA LEU A 556 -1.61 21.55 -3.32
C LEU A 556 -0.22 21.16 -2.81
N LEU A 557 0.04 21.40 -1.53
CA LEU A 557 1.35 21.29 -0.90
C LEU A 557 1.52 19.99 -0.11
N TYR A 558 0.41 19.41 0.35
CA TYR A 558 0.34 18.19 1.12
C TYR A 558 -1.00 17.49 0.89
N LEU A 559 -1.00 16.15 0.84
CA LEU A 559 -2.21 15.32 0.78
C LEU A 559 -1.93 13.96 1.44
N ASP A 560 -2.72 13.61 2.45
CA ASP A 560 -2.81 12.30 3.13
C ASP A 560 -1.45 11.62 3.36
N GLY A 561 -0.67 12.16 4.30
CA GLY A 561 0.66 11.62 4.63
C GLY A 561 1.79 12.11 3.72
N ARG A 562 1.48 12.69 2.54
CA ARG A 562 2.48 12.98 1.50
C ARG A 562 2.72 14.46 1.26
N SER A 563 3.95 14.92 1.51
CA SER A 563 4.43 16.23 1.05
C SER A 563 4.58 16.27 -0.48
N LEU A 564 4.03 17.32 -1.09
CA LEU A 564 4.08 17.56 -2.53
C LEU A 564 5.06 18.68 -2.91
N LEU A 565 5.80 19.27 -1.96
CA LEU A 565 6.71 20.40 -2.23
C LEU A 565 7.74 20.11 -3.33
N ARG A 566 8.22 18.87 -3.43
CA ARG A 566 9.21 18.41 -4.43
C ARG A 566 8.58 17.82 -5.69
N VAL A 567 7.25 17.75 -5.77
CA VAL A 567 6.52 17.22 -6.93
C VAL A 567 6.39 18.34 -7.99
N PRO A 568 6.55 18.07 -9.29
CA PRO A 568 6.36 19.08 -10.34
C PRO A 568 4.96 19.71 -10.34
N TYR A 569 4.85 21.00 -10.66
CA TYR A 569 3.59 21.75 -10.66
C TYR A 569 2.48 21.07 -11.47
N ARG A 570 2.81 20.50 -12.64
CA ARG A 570 1.88 19.72 -13.46
C ARG A 570 1.13 18.66 -12.64
N ASP A 571 1.86 17.91 -11.83
CA ASP A 571 1.32 16.77 -11.12
C ASP A 571 0.56 17.23 -9.86
N ARG A 572 1.06 18.28 -9.17
CA ARG A 572 0.33 18.93 -8.06
C ARG A 572 -0.99 19.52 -8.52
N ARG A 573 -1.00 20.20 -9.68
CA ARG A 573 -2.21 20.78 -10.28
C ARG A 573 -3.24 19.71 -10.64
N ARG A 574 -2.81 18.58 -11.24
CA ARG A 574 -3.70 17.46 -11.55
C ARG A 574 -4.33 16.84 -10.29
N LEU A 575 -3.56 16.73 -9.20
CA LEU A 575 -4.08 16.27 -7.91
C LEU A 575 -5.07 17.27 -7.32
N LEU A 576 -4.76 18.57 -7.34
CA LEU A 576 -5.65 19.63 -6.89
C LEU A 576 -7.00 19.63 -7.64
N GLU A 577 -6.97 19.53 -8.97
CA GLU A 577 -8.19 19.42 -9.80
C GLU A 577 -8.97 18.14 -9.53
N THR A 578 -8.30 17.08 -9.08
CA THR A 578 -8.98 15.83 -8.71
C THR A 578 -9.63 15.93 -7.34
N LEU A 579 -8.96 16.59 -6.39
CA LEU A 579 -9.49 16.87 -5.05
C LEU A 579 -10.73 17.79 -5.11
N ALA A 580 -10.74 18.75 -6.04
CA ALA A 580 -11.86 19.66 -6.24
C ALA A 580 -13.06 19.05 -6.98
N ARG A 581 -12.91 17.88 -7.63
CA ARG A 581 -14.02 17.25 -8.36
C ARG A 581 -15.05 16.70 -7.38
N GLY A 582 -16.24 17.28 -7.40
CA GLY A 582 -17.37 16.83 -6.57
C GLY A 582 -17.36 17.39 -5.14
N THR A 583 -16.58 18.43 -4.88
CA THR A 583 -16.51 19.13 -3.59
C THR A 583 -16.73 20.64 -3.78
N ASP A 584 -16.96 21.37 -2.70
CA ASP A 584 -17.07 22.83 -2.70
C ASP A 584 -15.71 23.58 -2.87
N LEU A 585 -14.60 22.86 -3.09
CA LEU A 585 -13.28 23.46 -3.27
C LEU A 585 -13.16 24.17 -4.62
N ILE A 586 -13.02 25.49 -4.60
CA ILE A 586 -12.89 26.30 -5.81
C ILE A 586 -11.44 26.30 -6.31
N VAL A 587 -11.22 25.70 -7.48
CA VAL A 587 -9.95 25.70 -8.20
C VAL A 587 -10.15 26.38 -9.56
N PRO A 588 -9.78 27.66 -9.72
CA PRO A 588 -9.93 28.35 -11.00
C PRO A 588 -9.19 27.63 -12.13
N ASP A 589 -9.81 27.58 -13.31
CA ASP A 589 -9.21 26.98 -14.51
C ASP A 589 -7.93 27.71 -14.94
N LEU A 590 -7.03 26.94 -15.57
CA LEU A 590 -5.90 27.52 -16.27
C LEU A 590 -6.38 28.32 -17.49
N LEU A 591 -5.73 29.45 -17.74
CA LEU A 591 -5.97 30.25 -18.94
C LEU A 591 -5.47 29.48 -20.17
N PRO A 592 -6.26 29.41 -21.26
CA PRO A 592 -5.89 28.69 -22.46
C PRO A 592 -4.81 29.43 -23.25
N GLY A 593 -4.16 28.70 -24.15
CA GLY A 593 -3.21 29.28 -25.10
C GLY A 593 -1.82 29.58 -24.53
N ASP A 594 -1.00 30.20 -25.39
CA ASP A 594 0.31 30.76 -25.03
C ASP A 594 0.14 32.08 -24.25
N GLY A 595 1.23 32.65 -23.74
CA GLY A 595 1.18 33.77 -22.80
C GLY A 595 0.45 35.02 -23.29
N ALA A 596 0.55 35.38 -24.57
CA ALA A 596 -0.20 36.49 -25.16
C ALA A 596 -1.72 36.25 -25.13
N GLU A 597 -2.17 35.04 -25.43
CA GLU A 597 -3.59 34.66 -25.41
C GLU A 597 -4.12 34.61 -23.97
N ALA A 598 -3.31 34.13 -23.02
CA ALA A 598 -3.64 34.15 -21.60
C ALA A 598 -3.77 35.59 -21.07
N LEU A 599 -2.89 36.52 -21.49
CA LEU A 599 -3.02 37.95 -21.14
C LEU A 599 -4.34 38.53 -21.65
N GLU A 600 -4.74 38.21 -22.87
CA GLU A 600 -6.01 38.71 -23.42
C GLU A 600 -7.24 38.12 -22.70
N HIS A 601 -7.21 36.83 -22.36
CA HIS A 601 -8.25 36.22 -21.54
C HIS A 601 -8.34 36.87 -20.14
N SER A 602 -7.19 37.17 -19.53
CA SER A 602 -7.16 37.87 -18.24
C SER A 602 -7.73 39.30 -18.36
N ARG A 603 -7.38 40.03 -19.42
CA ARG A 603 -7.86 41.39 -19.69
C ARG A 603 -9.37 41.45 -19.90
N THR A 604 -9.92 40.54 -20.71
CA THR A 604 -11.37 40.48 -20.99
C THR A 604 -12.21 40.15 -19.75
N ARG A 605 -11.63 39.41 -18.79
CA ARG A 605 -12.26 39.11 -17.49
C ARG A 605 -12.04 40.19 -16.43
N GLY A 606 -11.31 41.26 -16.75
CA GLY A 606 -11.03 42.36 -15.82
C GLY A 606 -10.11 41.96 -14.66
N TRP A 607 -9.35 40.88 -14.78
CA TRP A 607 -8.40 40.44 -13.75
C TRP A 607 -7.18 41.36 -13.69
N GLU A 608 -6.39 41.29 -12.60
CA GLU A 608 -5.22 42.17 -12.39
C GLU A 608 -4.09 41.87 -13.40
N GLY A 609 -3.99 40.62 -13.84
CA GLY A 609 -2.90 40.13 -14.66
C GLY A 609 -2.90 38.61 -14.80
N VAL A 610 -1.71 38.05 -15.06
CA VAL A 610 -1.46 36.62 -15.22
C VAL A 610 -0.29 36.19 -14.33
N ILE A 611 -0.40 35.00 -13.74
CA ILE A 611 0.73 34.29 -13.12
C ILE A 611 1.08 33.10 -14.03
N ALA A 612 2.28 33.12 -14.62
CA ALA A 612 2.81 31.97 -15.34
C ALA A 612 3.64 31.09 -14.41
N LYS A 613 3.34 29.80 -14.33
CA LYS A 613 4.07 28.81 -13.53
C LYS A 613 4.69 27.75 -14.43
N ARG A 614 5.99 27.48 -14.30
CA ARG A 614 6.64 26.39 -15.04
C ARG A 614 6.04 25.05 -14.64
N ARG A 615 5.62 24.24 -15.62
CA ARG A 615 4.98 22.94 -15.41
C ARG A 615 5.87 21.92 -14.67
N ASP A 616 7.18 22.01 -14.87
CA ASP A 616 8.19 21.14 -14.26
C ASP A 616 8.71 21.64 -12.90
N SER A 617 8.24 22.79 -12.42
CA SER A 617 8.78 23.42 -11.21
C SER A 617 8.25 22.82 -9.91
N THR A 618 9.14 22.72 -8.92
CA THR A 618 8.80 22.38 -7.52
C THR A 618 8.32 23.61 -6.76
N TYR A 619 7.60 23.39 -5.65
CA TYR A 619 7.20 24.46 -4.75
C TYR A 619 8.35 24.82 -3.81
N GLN A 620 8.66 26.11 -3.68
CA GLN A 620 9.76 26.61 -2.87
C GLN A 620 9.23 27.56 -1.79
N PRO A 621 8.90 27.06 -0.59
CA PRO A 621 8.30 27.87 0.47
C PRO A 621 9.14 29.10 0.80
N GLY A 622 8.49 30.26 0.90
CA GLY A 622 9.10 31.55 1.25
C GLY A 622 10.08 32.13 0.23
N ARG A 623 10.32 31.45 -0.91
CA ARG A 623 11.28 31.90 -1.92
C ARG A 623 10.60 32.59 -3.10
N ARG A 624 11.23 33.66 -3.57
CA ARG A 624 10.92 34.25 -4.88
C ARG A 624 11.65 33.46 -5.96
N SER A 625 10.92 32.96 -6.95
CA SER A 625 11.48 32.10 -8.00
C SER A 625 11.21 32.65 -9.39
N SER A 626 12.15 32.43 -10.32
CA SER A 626 11.94 32.66 -11.76
C SER A 626 11.02 31.62 -12.40
N SER A 627 10.68 30.53 -11.70
CA SER A 627 9.72 29.54 -12.18
C SER A 627 8.27 30.00 -12.07
N TRP A 628 8.00 31.08 -11.33
CA TRP A 628 6.71 31.76 -11.26
C TRP A 628 6.91 33.21 -11.72
N ILE A 629 6.22 33.62 -12.77
CA ILE A 629 6.32 34.96 -13.35
C ILE A 629 4.97 35.65 -13.18
N LYS A 630 4.96 36.85 -12.60
CA LYS A 630 3.78 37.72 -12.53
C LYS A 630 3.89 38.80 -13.60
N ASP A 631 2.82 38.97 -14.36
CA ASP A 631 2.67 40.05 -15.34
C ASP A 631 1.32 40.73 -15.10
N LYS A 632 1.36 42.02 -14.77
CA LYS A 632 0.16 42.81 -14.47
C LYS A 632 -0.21 43.64 -15.68
N HIS A 633 -1.51 43.77 -15.96
CA HIS A 633 -1.97 44.69 -17.02
C HIS A 633 -1.64 46.15 -16.72
N TRP A 634 -1.49 46.47 -15.44
CA TRP A 634 -1.29 47.82 -14.95
C TRP A 634 -0.24 47.84 -13.84
N LYS A 635 0.57 48.89 -13.82
CA LYS A 635 1.57 49.07 -12.76
C LYS A 635 0.88 49.49 -11.47
N THR A 636 1.41 49.01 -10.36
CA THR A 636 0.95 49.37 -9.02
C THR A 636 2.12 49.90 -8.22
N GLN A 637 1.87 50.82 -7.31
CA GLN A 637 2.89 51.39 -6.44
C GLN A 637 2.32 51.54 -5.04
N GLU A 638 3.02 51.01 -4.04
CA GLU A 638 2.80 51.35 -2.64
C GLU A 638 3.21 52.81 -2.38
N VAL A 639 2.39 53.58 -1.67
CA VAL A 639 2.61 55.00 -1.41
C VAL A 639 2.27 55.33 0.03
N VAL A 640 2.97 56.28 0.63
CA VAL A 640 2.61 56.84 1.94
C VAL A 640 1.70 58.05 1.74
N ILE A 641 0.63 58.11 2.52
CA ILE A 641 -0.29 59.26 2.51
C ILE A 641 0.35 60.38 3.32
N GLY A 642 0.67 61.49 2.67
CA GLY A 642 1.23 62.69 3.33
C GLY A 642 0.19 63.80 3.54
N GLY A 643 -1.01 63.67 2.99
CA GLY A 643 -2.08 64.64 3.16
C GLY A 643 -3.30 64.34 2.29
N TRP A 644 -4.35 65.14 2.46
CA TRP A 644 -5.55 65.05 1.65
C TRP A 644 -6.11 66.43 1.33
N ARG A 645 -7.01 66.51 0.34
CA ARG A 645 -7.74 67.72 -0.03
C ARG A 645 -9.22 67.46 -0.07
N ALA A 646 -10.02 68.45 0.31
CA ALA A 646 -11.47 68.41 0.16
C ALA A 646 -11.87 68.38 -1.33
N GLY A 647 -13.00 67.75 -1.63
CA GLY A 647 -13.60 67.78 -2.97
C GLY A 647 -14.22 69.15 -3.32
N GLU A 648 -14.21 69.50 -4.61
CA GLU A 648 -14.92 70.68 -5.13
C GLU A 648 -16.36 70.30 -5.57
N GLY A 649 -17.34 71.20 -5.43
CA GLY A 649 -18.74 70.98 -5.84
C GLY A 649 -19.58 70.18 -4.82
N GLY A 650 -20.51 69.32 -5.28
CA GLY A 650 -21.41 68.53 -4.43
C GLY A 650 -20.75 67.48 -3.50
N ARG A 651 -19.41 67.51 -3.38
CA ARG A 651 -18.56 66.64 -2.54
C ARG A 651 -17.81 67.42 -1.45
N THR A 652 -18.25 68.63 -1.12
CA THR A 652 -17.60 69.57 -0.18
C THR A 652 -17.40 69.04 1.25
N SER A 653 -18.08 67.96 1.65
CA SER A 653 -17.98 67.39 3.00
C SER A 653 -16.94 66.26 3.15
N GLY A 654 -16.29 65.81 2.06
CA GLY A 654 -15.41 64.64 2.04
C GLY A 654 -14.05 64.84 1.36
N ILE A 655 -13.23 63.79 1.37
CA ILE A 655 -11.93 63.75 0.68
C ILE A 655 -12.15 63.75 -0.85
N GLY A 656 -11.51 64.68 -1.56
CA GLY A 656 -11.50 64.75 -3.02
C GLY A 656 -10.25 64.12 -3.65
N SER A 657 -9.09 64.22 -2.98
CA SER A 657 -7.86 63.56 -3.41
C SER A 657 -6.87 63.36 -2.27
N LEU A 658 -6.05 62.32 -2.35
CA LEU A 658 -4.91 62.09 -1.46
C LEU A 658 -3.61 62.62 -2.10
N LEU A 659 -2.71 63.13 -1.27
CA LEU A 659 -1.33 63.43 -1.63
C LEU A 659 -0.45 62.25 -1.24
N MET A 660 0.30 61.76 -2.20
CA MET A 660 1.09 60.53 -2.07
C MET A 660 2.57 60.86 -2.07
N GLY A 661 3.36 60.10 -1.33
CA GLY A 661 4.81 60.17 -1.39
C GLY A 661 5.50 58.83 -1.20
N ILE A 662 6.76 58.77 -1.63
CA ILE A 662 7.67 57.67 -1.38
C ILE A 662 8.65 58.13 -0.29
N PRO A 663 8.86 57.37 0.79
CA PRO A 663 9.87 57.68 1.79
C PRO A 663 11.25 57.85 1.16
N ASP A 664 11.95 58.90 1.57
CA ASP A 664 13.29 59.27 1.12
C ASP A 664 14.02 60.02 2.25
N ASP A 665 15.28 60.37 2.04
CA ASP A 665 16.05 61.15 2.99
C ASP A 665 15.34 62.49 3.29
N GLY A 666 15.07 62.74 4.57
CA GLY A 666 14.44 63.98 5.05
C GLY A 666 12.93 64.09 4.84
N GLY A 667 12.22 63.00 4.51
CA GLY A 667 10.75 62.95 4.45
C GLY A 667 10.22 62.25 3.20
N LEU A 668 8.98 62.55 2.81
CA LEU A 668 8.35 61.96 1.64
C LEU A 668 8.74 62.69 0.35
N HIS A 669 9.25 61.98 -0.65
CA HIS A 669 9.33 62.47 -2.02
C HIS A 669 7.93 62.47 -2.66
N PHE A 670 7.45 63.62 -3.12
CA PHE A 670 6.07 63.77 -3.60
C PHE A 670 5.81 63.01 -4.92
N ALA A 671 4.98 61.96 -4.84
CA ALA A 671 4.64 61.07 -5.96
C ALA A 671 3.39 61.51 -6.74
N GLY A 672 2.78 62.64 -6.37
CA GLY A 672 1.59 63.20 -7.02
C GLY A 672 0.32 63.05 -6.18
N ARG A 673 -0.83 63.29 -6.84
CA ARG A 673 -2.17 63.19 -6.23
C ARG A 673 -2.99 62.09 -6.87
N VAL A 674 -3.86 61.46 -6.08
CA VAL A 674 -4.85 60.49 -6.55
C VAL A 674 -6.25 60.93 -6.14
N GLY A 675 -7.14 61.08 -7.13
CA GLY A 675 -8.52 61.58 -6.96
C GLY A 675 -9.59 60.67 -7.55
N THR A 676 -9.21 59.52 -8.09
CA THR A 676 -10.09 58.53 -8.74
C THR A 676 -9.88 57.16 -8.11
N GLY A 677 -10.81 56.22 -8.29
CA GLY A 677 -10.72 54.87 -7.71
C GLY A 677 -11.31 54.72 -6.31
N PHE A 678 -11.96 55.75 -5.78
CA PHE A 678 -12.65 55.70 -4.49
C PHE A 678 -14.13 55.36 -4.65
N THR A 679 -14.64 54.49 -3.78
CA THR A 679 -16.09 54.41 -3.48
C THR A 679 -16.48 55.48 -2.44
N GLU A 680 -17.76 55.81 -2.32
CA GLU A 680 -18.23 56.74 -1.26
C GLU A 680 -17.86 56.25 0.14
N ARG A 681 -17.85 54.93 0.33
CA ARG A 681 -17.45 54.28 1.58
C ARG A 681 -15.95 54.40 1.83
N ASP A 682 -15.11 54.27 0.81
CA ASP A 682 -13.66 54.48 0.93
C ASP A 682 -13.36 55.89 1.42
N LEU A 683 -14.05 56.90 0.86
CA LEU A 683 -13.87 58.29 1.26
C LEU A 683 -14.28 58.53 2.71
N ALA A 684 -15.40 57.94 3.15
CA ALA A 684 -15.85 58.04 4.54
C ALA A 684 -14.88 57.36 5.51
N ASN A 685 -14.39 56.16 5.17
CA ASN A 685 -13.43 55.41 5.97
C ASN A 685 -12.07 56.13 6.03
N LEU A 686 -11.55 56.60 4.89
CA LEU A 686 -10.29 57.35 4.83
C LEU A 686 -10.37 58.62 5.66
N LYS A 687 -11.48 59.36 5.60
CA LYS A 687 -11.67 60.55 6.43
C LYS A 687 -11.56 60.22 7.91
N LYS A 688 -12.29 59.21 8.37
CA LYS A 688 -12.27 58.75 9.76
C LYS A 688 -10.87 58.31 10.22
N THR A 689 -10.10 57.67 9.34
CA THR A 689 -8.76 57.16 9.65
C THR A 689 -7.70 58.27 9.63
N LEU A 690 -7.84 59.26 8.74
CA LEU A 690 -6.87 60.34 8.56
C LEU A 690 -7.09 61.53 9.52
N GLU A 691 -8.32 61.73 10.00
CA GLU A 691 -8.68 62.82 10.91
C GLU A 691 -7.85 62.85 12.22
N PRO A 692 -7.57 61.71 12.88
CA PRO A 692 -6.71 61.69 14.06
C PRO A 692 -5.22 61.94 13.78
N LEU A 693 -4.80 61.93 12.51
CA LEU A 693 -3.39 62.02 12.11
C LEU A 693 -3.03 63.41 11.58
N HIS A 694 -3.88 64.41 11.76
CA HIS A 694 -3.62 65.76 11.28
C HIS A 694 -2.34 66.36 11.90
N THR A 695 -1.57 67.05 11.07
CA THR A 695 -0.37 67.77 11.49
C THR A 695 -0.25 69.09 10.74
N ASP A 696 0.37 70.09 11.37
CA ASP A 696 0.69 71.37 10.75
C ASP A 696 2.01 71.31 9.94
N GLU A 697 2.82 70.28 10.16
CA GLU A 697 4.11 70.09 9.48
C GLU A 697 3.93 69.26 8.20
N SER A 698 4.52 69.73 7.09
CA SER A 698 4.51 68.99 5.83
C SER A 698 5.42 67.76 5.95
N PRO A 699 4.92 66.52 5.70
CA PRO A 699 5.76 65.33 5.72
C PRO A 699 6.62 65.19 4.45
N PHE A 700 6.47 66.08 3.47
CA PHE A 700 7.24 66.03 2.22
C PHE A 700 8.61 66.71 2.36
N ASN A 701 9.65 66.07 1.82
CA ASN A 701 11.04 66.54 1.89
C ASN A 701 11.32 67.78 1.02
N THR A 702 10.41 68.09 0.10
CA THR A 702 10.46 69.25 -0.78
C THR A 702 9.14 70.01 -0.70
N ARG A 703 9.20 71.33 -0.89
CA ARG A 703 8.00 72.17 -0.90
C ARG A 703 7.09 71.73 -2.05
N LEU A 704 5.85 71.37 -1.72
CA LEU A 704 4.85 71.01 -2.71
C LEU A 704 4.62 72.16 -3.72
N PRO A 705 4.42 71.87 -5.02
CA PRO A 705 4.06 72.89 -6.00
C PRO A 705 2.83 73.69 -5.54
N ASN A 706 2.77 74.99 -5.80
CA ASN A 706 1.67 75.86 -5.32
C ASN A 706 0.26 75.31 -5.62
N LYS A 707 0.09 74.69 -6.80
CA LYS A 707 -1.16 74.05 -7.22
C LYS A 707 -1.55 72.83 -6.37
N ASP A 708 -0.58 72.15 -5.77
CA ASP A 708 -0.69 70.94 -4.94
C ASP A 708 -0.60 71.25 -3.43
N ALA A 709 -0.11 72.43 -3.03
CA ALA A 709 -0.13 72.94 -1.65
C ALA A 709 -1.44 73.63 -1.22
N LYS A 710 -2.15 74.32 -2.13
CA LYS A 710 -3.41 75.04 -1.80
C LYS A 710 -4.54 74.16 -1.22
N GLY A 711 -4.95 74.40 0.03
CA GLY A 711 -6.10 73.70 0.63
C GLY A 711 -5.83 72.24 0.99
N VAL A 712 -4.57 71.88 1.21
CA VAL A 712 -4.16 70.58 1.74
C VAL A 712 -4.31 70.54 3.26
N THR A 713 -4.77 69.41 3.77
CA THR A 713 -4.62 69.04 5.19
C THR A 713 -3.54 67.97 5.25
N PHE A 714 -2.42 68.29 5.90
CA PHE A 714 -1.32 67.33 6.07
C PHE A 714 -1.66 66.30 7.15
N VAL A 715 -1.10 65.11 6.98
CA VAL A 715 -1.20 64.05 7.98
C VAL A 715 0.18 63.47 8.29
N GLU A 716 0.32 62.92 9.49
CA GLU A 716 1.48 62.12 9.84
C GLU A 716 1.67 60.99 8.81
N PRO A 717 2.90 60.77 8.30
CA PRO A 717 3.17 59.84 7.20
C PRO A 717 3.22 58.39 7.69
N SER A 718 2.17 57.94 8.39
CA SER A 718 2.09 56.63 9.06
C SER A 718 1.28 55.60 8.28
N LEU A 719 0.50 56.01 7.28
CA LEU A 719 -0.40 55.14 6.52
C LEU A 719 0.11 54.86 5.11
N VAL A 720 0.19 53.57 4.79
CA VAL A 720 0.50 53.07 3.44
C VAL A 720 -0.78 52.78 2.68
N GLY A 721 -0.80 53.13 1.40
CA GLY A 721 -1.82 52.73 0.43
C GLY A 721 -1.20 52.20 -0.85
N GLU A 722 -2.06 51.70 -1.74
CA GLU A 722 -1.64 51.26 -3.06
C GLU A 722 -2.42 52.00 -4.15
N VAL A 723 -1.71 52.40 -5.20
CA VAL A 723 -2.31 53.00 -6.40
C VAL A 723 -1.93 52.24 -7.64
N ARG A 724 -2.87 52.18 -8.58
CA ARG A 724 -2.60 51.78 -9.97
C ARG A 724 -2.20 53.01 -10.76
N TYR A 725 -1.24 52.89 -11.67
CA TYR A 725 -0.77 54.00 -12.50
C TYR A 725 -0.31 53.50 -13.87
N SER A 726 -0.13 54.42 -14.83
CA SER A 726 0.35 54.08 -16.18
C SER A 726 1.88 54.06 -16.24
N GLU A 727 2.52 55.15 -15.83
CA GLU A 727 3.96 55.32 -15.90
C GLU A 727 4.47 56.35 -14.88
N TRP A 728 5.76 56.28 -14.58
CA TRP A 728 6.46 57.31 -13.82
C TRP A 728 6.85 58.45 -14.75
N THR A 729 6.57 59.68 -14.37
CA THR A 729 7.13 60.86 -15.04
C THR A 729 8.60 61.04 -14.68
N SER A 730 9.32 61.85 -15.48
CA SER A 730 10.73 62.18 -15.22
C SER A 730 10.93 62.93 -13.90
N ASP A 731 9.93 63.66 -13.42
CA ASP A 731 9.92 64.36 -12.14
C ASP A 731 9.41 63.50 -10.96
N GLY A 732 9.36 62.17 -11.12
CA GLY A 732 9.06 61.27 -10.02
C GLY A 732 7.59 61.22 -9.60
N ARG A 733 6.65 61.46 -10.52
CA ARG A 733 5.20 61.39 -10.24
C ARG A 733 4.52 60.23 -10.95
N LEU A 734 3.42 59.76 -10.36
CA LEU A 734 2.58 58.70 -10.90
C LEU A 734 1.55 59.29 -11.87
N ARG A 735 1.61 58.89 -13.15
CA ARG A 735 0.66 59.32 -14.17
C ARG A 735 -0.59 58.44 -14.17
N GLN A 736 -1.76 59.06 -14.32
CA GLN A 736 -3.08 58.38 -14.33
C GLN A 736 -3.29 57.49 -13.08
N ALA A 737 -2.87 57.99 -11.92
CA ALA A 737 -3.02 57.26 -10.66
C ALA A 737 -4.50 57.07 -10.29
N SER A 738 -4.85 55.86 -9.87
CA SER A 738 -6.16 55.49 -9.35
C SER A 738 -6.00 54.70 -8.05
N TRP A 739 -6.76 55.08 -7.03
CA TRP A 739 -6.69 54.50 -5.69
C TRP A 739 -7.15 53.04 -5.70
N ARG A 740 -6.40 52.18 -5.02
CA ARG A 740 -6.79 50.77 -4.84
C ARG A 740 -7.24 50.47 -3.43
N GLY A 741 -6.61 51.09 -2.42
CA GLY A 741 -6.94 50.84 -1.02
C GLY A 741 -5.78 51.14 -0.07
N LEU A 742 -6.05 51.15 1.24
CA LEU A 742 -5.00 51.16 2.25
C LEU A 742 -4.30 49.80 2.32
N ARG A 743 -3.04 49.78 2.75
CA ARG A 743 -2.25 48.58 3.00
C ARG A 743 -1.90 48.52 4.49
N PRO A 744 -2.87 48.15 5.37
CA PRO A 744 -2.63 48.10 6.82
C PRO A 744 -1.61 47.02 7.20
N ASP A 745 -1.28 46.11 6.26
CA ASP A 745 -0.22 45.13 6.38
C ASP A 745 1.19 45.73 6.18
N LYS A 746 1.33 46.98 5.75
CA LYS A 746 2.60 47.63 5.43
C LYS A 746 2.91 48.82 6.34
N THR A 747 4.19 49.03 6.62
CA THR A 747 4.67 50.24 7.29
C THR A 747 5.32 51.20 6.30
N PRO A 748 5.34 52.52 6.56
CA PRO A 748 5.96 53.51 5.67
C PRO A 748 7.38 53.14 5.25
N ASP A 749 8.24 52.66 6.16
CA ASP A 749 9.63 52.30 5.86
C ASP A 749 9.79 51.15 4.85
N GLU A 750 8.73 50.36 4.62
CA GLU A 750 8.74 49.29 3.61
C GLU A 750 8.47 49.83 2.19
N VAL A 751 7.98 51.07 2.07
CA VAL A 751 7.60 51.69 0.80
C VAL A 751 8.83 52.20 0.08
N HIS A 752 9.06 51.67 -1.11
CA HIS A 752 10.10 52.11 -2.03
C HIS A 752 9.52 52.17 -3.44
N ARG A 753 10.19 52.91 -4.33
CA ARG A 753 9.82 52.92 -5.74
C ARG A 753 10.04 51.52 -6.34
N GLU A 754 8.95 50.90 -6.80
CA GLU A 754 8.92 49.54 -7.36
C GLU A 754 9.48 49.45 -8.79
#